data_AF-A0A921YT82-F1
#
_entry.id   AF-A0A921YT82-F1
#
_cell.length_a   1.000
_cell.length_b   1.000
_cell.length_c   1.000
_cell.angle_alpha   90.00
_cell.angle_beta   90.00
_cell.angle_gamma   90.00
#
_symmetry.space_group_name_H-M   'P 1'
#
loop_
_entity.id
_entity.type
_entity.pdbx_description
1 polymer ?
#
loop_
_entity_poly.entity_id
_entity_poly.type
_entity_poly.pdbx_seq_one_letter_code
_entity_poly.pdbx_strand_id
1 'polypeptide(L)'
;MIMFRVKYCDNYPVELQRCVLELIQALAAQSVSAWELAALLRLVLAPRPPLALLLPTLRRLAHHQPAHTPDYILTFPVDTDNKEAMQEMYEEINQLGLNNISQTSLDESAKIFQDSHLKAAAVRARASSAGWAPWAAGFSLALWLHAPHHTDDTAETNDESSDNESTKRSPTREPRGRHTELSHVVSIGHDSLMFELWLQTSTGVFTLRLSRPESSGSRVMSSARMAWGGAAHAQWNHVALNVRERVLKRHMFIEVTLFINGYETESVALPLQGILVRKVLPTNVLIGHACRGGAGAGGGVYHLAHVVVYRAAMLTPHTALHLAAHGPDHSCQIKCESPNYPLILTPNILDSNIDWDHVYDISMATLRELHDNVVLTFSASSPYIMNLYHQTVAMPTVFSGRVSVAGVAGVAGTLCARWAAAALRSRHQGLAPALLHLGGPHVLLYLYARVVELDATPAEQAMALGILLRACRVDNRLYAMFYGSDSLEMLLTVFASPKCHVTHHLLEVVLNEACSSPVLSVSGDSVHLLARTDAVLLEPALFVLMLKAWRHLDTTQVTWDIDYGGGGGGDGNGSGMLPQRGSVLALWLWSARALLRDSHPRRAFNHYQMNRAALLHHLLLACKERFLNSDCGPLDPIASNNLVEVVRGLIGTPPALERVAQLCDFLLLMHQASDTFVTHSRANFYFLLTSETQEMSEFGSSARRRASRRSRRRAEERPSASSTSAEDADARDSDRMDSSVESTKQLKGIINMHIKEGRKHNLSSTSENSDTTTDLDDVTTTTVDMYPHGLYNQQRRVRAGAVPGWAACEGLLLLLRDTIGVLPDHELAQAVAGAVQAEALVVLG
;
A
#
# COMPACT_ATOMS: atom_id res chain seq x y z
N MET A 1 -32.96 5.10 -14.20
CA MET A 1 -34.23 5.59 -13.62
C MET A 1 -34.42 7.11 -13.72
N ILE A 2 -33.43 7.90 -14.16
CA ILE A 2 -33.43 9.38 -14.04
C ILE A 2 -33.52 10.07 -15.41
N MET A 3 -34.73 10.17 -15.99
CA MET A 3 -34.97 10.92 -17.25
C MET A 3 -35.08 12.45 -17.04
N PHE A 4 -34.21 13.02 -16.21
CA PHE A 4 -34.04 14.47 -16.13
C PHE A 4 -33.01 14.94 -17.17
N ARG A 5 -33.49 15.52 -18.28
CA ARG A 5 -32.68 16.43 -19.09
C ARG A 5 -32.43 17.71 -18.28
N VAL A 6 -31.46 17.66 -17.37
CA VAL A 6 -30.97 18.84 -16.64
C VAL A 6 -30.25 19.75 -17.64
N LYS A 7 -31.01 20.63 -18.31
CA LYS A 7 -30.44 21.82 -18.94
C LYS A 7 -30.14 22.81 -17.82
N TYR A 8 -28.85 23.04 -17.58
CA TYR A 8 -28.42 24.12 -16.71
C TYR A 8 -28.86 25.47 -17.33
N CYS A 9 -29.66 26.21 -16.57
CA CYS A 9 -30.09 27.57 -16.91
C CYS A 9 -29.86 28.44 -15.67
N ASP A 10 -29.19 29.58 -15.84
CA ASP A 10 -28.83 30.51 -14.75
C ASP A 10 -30.05 31.12 -14.01
N ASN A 11 -31.27 30.90 -14.50
CA ASN A 11 -32.51 31.49 -14.00
C ASN A 11 -33.28 30.63 -12.96
N TYR A 12 -32.78 29.45 -12.56
CA TYR A 12 -33.44 28.63 -11.52
C TYR A 12 -32.93 28.98 -10.11
N PRO A 13 -33.82 29.08 -9.09
CA PRO A 13 -33.41 29.35 -7.71
C PRO A 13 -32.46 28.28 -7.19
N VAL A 14 -31.46 28.71 -6.41
CA VAL A 14 -30.35 27.87 -5.92
C VAL A 14 -30.86 26.71 -5.06
N GLU A 15 -31.93 26.94 -4.30
CA GLU A 15 -32.63 25.96 -3.48
C GLU A 15 -33.17 24.81 -4.33
N LEU A 16 -33.76 25.10 -5.50
CA LEU A 16 -34.26 24.07 -6.40
C LEU A 16 -33.11 23.24 -6.99
N GLN A 17 -32.01 23.89 -7.38
CA GLN A 17 -30.83 23.18 -7.88
C GLN A 17 -30.25 22.24 -6.81
N ARG A 18 -30.20 22.71 -5.56
CA ARG A 18 -29.77 21.92 -4.40
C ARG A 18 -30.69 20.72 -4.16
N CYS A 19 -32.01 20.92 -4.08
CA CYS A 19 -32.97 19.82 -3.90
C CYS A 19 -32.89 18.76 -5.01
N VAL A 20 -32.68 19.18 -6.27
CA VAL A 20 -32.50 18.25 -7.40
C VAL A 20 -31.21 17.44 -7.26
N LEU A 21 -30.10 18.07 -6.86
CA LEU A 21 -28.82 17.37 -6.66
C LEU A 21 -28.83 16.45 -5.43
N GLU A 22 -29.51 16.83 -4.35
CA GLU A 22 -29.74 15.97 -3.18
C GLU A 22 -30.61 14.76 -3.53
N LEU A 23 -31.67 14.92 -4.33
CA LEU A 23 -32.46 13.81 -4.86
C LEU A 23 -31.65 12.89 -5.78
N ILE A 24 -30.88 13.45 -6.72
CA ILE A 24 -29.99 12.66 -7.59
C ILE A 24 -28.98 11.88 -6.74
N GLN A 25 -28.43 12.49 -5.68
CA GLN A 25 -27.49 11.83 -4.78
C GLN A 25 -28.12 10.68 -4.00
N ALA A 26 -29.35 10.84 -3.50
CA ALA A 26 -30.06 9.79 -2.79
C ALA A 26 -30.37 8.60 -3.71
N LEU A 27 -30.79 8.86 -4.95
CA LEU A 27 -31.05 7.82 -5.95
C LEU A 27 -29.76 7.13 -6.42
N ALA A 28 -28.73 7.90 -6.76
CA ALA A 28 -27.46 7.37 -7.28
C ALA A 28 -26.61 6.66 -6.23
N ALA A 29 -26.86 6.91 -4.92
CA ALA A 29 -26.28 6.11 -3.84
C ALA A 29 -26.89 4.69 -3.73
N GLN A 30 -28.10 4.49 -4.24
CA GLN A 30 -28.76 3.18 -4.29
C GLN A 30 -28.47 2.46 -5.62
N SER A 31 -28.56 3.18 -6.74
CA SER A 31 -28.28 2.65 -8.07
C SER A 31 -27.91 3.76 -9.05
N VAL A 32 -26.76 3.62 -9.73
CA VAL A 32 -26.34 4.54 -10.79
C VAL A 32 -25.77 3.79 -11.99
N SER A 33 -26.29 4.09 -13.17
CA SER A 33 -25.76 3.58 -14.44
C SER A 33 -24.66 4.48 -15.02
N ALA A 34 -23.83 3.92 -15.90
CA ALA A 34 -22.76 4.67 -16.58
C ALA A 34 -23.29 5.91 -17.33
N TRP A 35 -24.48 5.86 -17.94
CA TRP A 35 -25.03 7.00 -18.67
C TRP A 35 -25.58 8.09 -17.72
N GLU A 36 -26.15 7.72 -16.57
CA GLU A 36 -26.59 8.66 -15.53
C GLU A 36 -25.40 9.37 -14.89
N LEU A 37 -24.34 8.61 -14.58
CA LEU A 37 -23.08 9.18 -14.09
C LEU A 37 -22.45 10.12 -15.14
N ALA A 38 -22.41 9.72 -16.42
CA ALA A 38 -21.90 10.59 -17.48
C ALA A 38 -22.74 11.86 -17.66
N ALA A 39 -24.06 11.80 -17.46
CA ALA A 39 -24.92 12.98 -17.48
C ALA A 39 -24.62 13.93 -16.30
N LEU A 40 -24.38 13.38 -15.10
CA LEU A 40 -24.00 14.15 -13.91
C LEU A 40 -22.60 14.79 -14.08
N LEU A 41 -21.60 14.03 -14.53
CA LEU A 41 -20.23 14.52 -14.74
C LEU A 41 -20.15 15.57 -15.86
N ARG A 42 -20.99 15.47 -16.90
CA ARG A 42 -21.11 16.48 -17.95
C ARG A 42 -21.49 17.88 -17.42
N LEU A 43 -22.10 17.99 -16.25
CA LEU A 43 -22.38 19.29 -15.64
C LEU A 43 -21.10 20.07 -15.31
N VAL A 44 -19.99 19.40 -14.98
CA VAL A 44 -18.66 20.02 -14.75
C VAL A 44 -18.07 20.61 -16.05
N LEU A 45 -18.49 20.10 -17.21
CA LEU A 45 -18.00 20.55 -18.51
C LEU A 45 -18.70 21.82 -19.02
N ALA A 46 -19.67 22.34 -18.27
CA ALA A 46 -20.24 23.65 -18.55
C ALA A 46 -19.16 24.76 -18.51
N PRO A 47 -19.38 25.90 -19.17
CA PRO A 47 -18.49 27.07 -19.05
C PRO A 47 -18.46 27.68 -17.64
N ARG A 48 -19.55 27.53 -16.88
CA ARG A 48 -19.71 27.99 -15.49
C ARG A 48 -20.49 26.94 -14.69
N PRO A 49 -19.85 25.85 -14.23
CA PRO A 49 -20.54 24.81 -13.47
C PRO A 49 -20.78 25.26 -12.01
N PRO A 50 -21.88 24.83 -11.36
CA PRO A 50 -22.17 25.15 -9.96
C PRO A 50 -21.34 24.25 -9.01
N LEU A 51 -20.01 24.43 -8.99
CA LEU A 51 -19.07 23.56 -8.27
C LEU A 51 -19.41 23.42 -6.78
N ALA A 52 -19.77 24.53 -6.12
CA ALA A 52 -20.22 24.56 -4.73
C ALA A 52 -21.41 23.65 -4.39
N LEU A 53 -22.25 23.26 -5.37
CA LEU A 53 -23.33 22.28 -5.18
C LEU A 53 -22.96 20.88 -5.71
N LEU A 54 -22.23 20.85 -6.83
CA LEU A 54 -21.92 19.62 -7.56
C LEU A 54 -20.80 18.80 -6.92
N LEU A 55 -19.74 19.43 -6.42
CA LEU A 55 -18.63 18.72 -5.77
C LEU A 55 -19.05 18.08 -4.43
N PRO A 56 -19.80 18.74 -3.52
CA PRO A 56 -20.31 18.07 -2.32
C PRO A 56 -21.22 16.88 -2.65
N THR A 57 -21.98 16.96 -3.74
CA THR A 57 -22.86 15.89 -4.23
C THR A 57 -22.06 14.68 -4.71
N LEU A 58 -21.05 14.90 -5.56
CA LEU A 58 -20.13 13.84 -6.02
C LEU A 58 -19.30 13.27 -4.87
N ARG A 59 -18.86 14.10 -3.91
CA ARG A 59 -18.16 13.64 -2.69
C ARG A 59 -19.03 12.70 -1.88
N ARG A 60 -20.30 13.05 -1.62
CA ARG A 60 -21.23 12.16 -0.90
C ARG A 60 -21.40 10.82 -1.64
N LEU A 61 -21.55 10.83 -2.97
CA LEU A 61 -21.60 9.59 -3.76
C LEU A 61 -20.34 8.72 -3.61
N ALA A 62 -19.14 9.31 -3.66
CA ALA A 62 -17.90 8.57 -3.44
C ALA A 62 -17.72 8.05 -2.00
N HIS A 63 -18.33 8.70 -1.00
CA HIS A 63 -18.28 8.26 0.40
C HIS A 63 -19.36 7.22 0.75
N HIS A 64 -20.51 7.24 0.07
CA HIS A 64 -21.58 6.26 0.26
C HIS A 64 -21.32 4.93 -0.46
N GLN A 65 -20.31 4.83 -1.32
CA GLN A 65 -20.01 3.58 -2.04
C GLN A 65 -19.59 2.48 -1.05
N PRO A 66 -20.29 1.33 -1.01
CA PRO A 66 -19.88 0.19 -0.20
C PRO A 66 -18.60 -0.45 -0.74
N ALA A 67 -17.67 -0.77 0.15
CA ALA A 67 -16.46 -1.51 -0.17
C ALA A 67 -16.78 -2.93 -0.67
N HIS A 68 -15.87 -3.52 -1.44
CA HIS A 68 -15.91 -4.91 -1.90
C HIS A 68 -17.23 -5.38 -2.57
N THR A 69 -18.02 -4.47 -3.13
CA THR A 69 -19.30 -4.85 -3.73
C THR A 69 -19.11 -5.43 -5.15
N PRO A 70 -19.50 -6.69 -5.41
CA PRO A 70 -19.31 -7.36 -6.70
C PRO A 70 -20.20 -6.77 -7.81
N ASP A 71 -19.72 -6.82 -9.06
CA ASP A 71 -20.52 -6.46 -10.24
C ASP A 71 -21.71 -7.41 -10.46
N TYR A 72 -21.56 -8.69 -10.11
CA TYR A 72 -22.59 -9.72 -10.28
C TYR A 72 -22.85 -10.46 -8.97
N ILE A 73 -24.13 -10.64 -8.65
CA ILE A 73 -24.58 -11.16 -7.37
C ILE A 73 -25.57 -12.30 -7.62
N LEU A 74 -25.36 -13.44 -6.95
CA LEU A 74 -26.36 -14.51 -6.81
C LEU A 74 -27.07 -14.36 -5.46
N THR A 75 -28.39 -14.47 -5.50
CA THR A 75 -29.27 -14.29 -4.34
C THR A 75 -29.88 -15.62 -3.92
N PHE A 76 -29.93 -15.89 -2.62
CA PHE A 76 -30.41 -17.14 -2.05
C PHE A 76 -31.37 -16.91 -0.87
N PRO A 77 -32.33 -17.81 -0.62
CA PRO A 77 -32.58 -19.07 -1.33
C PRO A 77 -33.33 -18.90 -2.65
N VAL A 78 -33.09 -19.80 -3.59
CA VAL A 78 -33.88 -19.91 -4.84
C VAL A 78 -35.16 -20.74 -4.63
N ASP A 79 -36.26 -20.35 -5.26
CA ASP A 79 -37.56 -21.02 -5.12
C ASP A 79 -37.75 -22.22 -6.04
N THR A 80 -37.79 -23.44 -5.46
CA THR A 80 -37.94 -24.69 -6.21
C THR A 80 -39.31 -24.92 -6.82
N ASP A 81 -40.35 -24.17 -6.43
CA ASP A 81 -41.69 -24.35 -6.97
C ASP A 81 -41.97 -23.46 -8.22
N ASN A 82 -41.11 -22.47 -8.51
CA ASN A 82 -41.20 -21.62 -9.71
C ASN A 82 -40.72 -22.34 -10.98
N LYS A 83 -41.67 -23.03 -11.65
CA LYS A 83 -41.42 -23.78 -12.88
C LYS A 83 -41.25 -22.91 -14.13
N GLU A 84 -41.85 -21.73 -14.17
CA GLU A 84 -41.82 -20.84 -15.34
C GLU A 84 -40.41 -20.27 -15.53
N ALA A 85 -39.84 -19.67 -14.47
CA ALA A 85 -38.46 -19.17 -14.51
C ALA A 85 -37.42 -20.29 -14.71
N MET A 86 -37.74 -21.54 -14.34
CA MET A 86 -36.90 -22.70 -14.66
C MET A 86 -36.93 -23.05 -16.16
N GLN A 87 -38.07 -22.91 -16.83
CA GLN A 87 -38.17 -23.12 -18.27
C GLN A 87 -37.39 -22.04 -19.03
N GLU A 88 -37.51 -20.77 -18.63
CA GLU A 88 -36.74 -19.65 -19.17
C GLU A 88 -35.22 -19.87 -19.01
N MET A 89 -34.76 -20.34 -17.85
CA MET A 89 -33.36 -20.70 -17.63
C MET A 89 -32.88 -21.78 -18.61
N TYR A 90 -33.65 -22.87 -18.81
CA TYR A 90 -33.24 -23.90 -19.77
C TYR A 90 -33.16 -23.35 -21.19
N GLU A 91 -34.04 -22.42 -21.57
CA GLU A 91 -33.97 -21.73 -22.86
C GLU A 91 -32.73 -20.83 -22.99
N GLU A 92 -32.31 -20.12 -21.94
CA GLU A 92 -31.04 -19.39 -21.90
C GLU A 92 -29.83 -20.34 -22.04
N ILE A 93 -29.80 -21.45 -21.29
CA ILE A 93 -28.75 -22.48 -21.36
C ILE A 93 -28.67 -23.10 -22.77
N ASN A 94 -29.82 -23.34 -23.41
CA ASN A 94 -29.91 -23.81 -24.79
C ASN A 94 -29.32 -22.79 -25.78
N GLN A 95 -29.67 -21.51 -25.65
CA GLN A 95 -29.16 -20.41 -26.49
C GLN A 95 -27.65 -20.22 -26.34
N LEU A 96 -27.11 -20.43 -25.15
CA LEU A 96 -25.67 -20.41 -24.86
C LEU A 96 -24.93 -21.67 -25.37
N GLY A 97 -25.62 -22.65 -25.95
CA GLY A 97 -25.03 -23.86 -26.52
C GLY A 97 -24.45 -24.85 -25.49
N LEU A 98 -24.75 -24.66 -24.19
CA LEU A 98 -24.12 -25.41 -23.09
C LEU A 98 -24.55 -26.88 -23.00
N ASN A 99 -25.58 -27.29 -23.76
CA ASN A 99 -26.11 -28.65 -23.76
C ASN A 99 -25.09 -29.74 -24.11
N ASN A 100 -24.09 -29.40 -24.93
CA ASN A 100 -23.05 -30.32 -25.34
C ASN A 100 -21.92 -30.46 -24.29
N ILE A 101 -21.94 -29.65 -23.21
CA ILE A 101 -20.95 -29.68 -22.14
C ILE A 101 -21.31 -30.78 -21.14
N SER A 102 -20.77 -31.98 -21.38
CA SER A 102 -20.69 -33.13 -20.47
C SER A 102 -21.89 -33.34 -19.52
N GLN A 103 -23.13 -33.30 -20.03
CA GLN A 103 -24.32 -33.70 -19.26
C GLN A 103 -24.35 -35.21 -18.93
N THR A 104 -23.55 -36.00 -19.64
CA THR A 104 -23.60 -37.47 -19.78
C THR A 104 -23.28 -38.30 -18.53
N SER A 105 -22.94 -37.70 -17.38
CA SER A 105 -22.73 -38.44 -16.10
C SER A 105 -23.77 -38.14 -15.01
N LEU A 106 -24.79 -37.32 -15.31
CA LEU A 106 -25.75 -36.84 -14.30
C LEU A 106 -27.05 -37.66 -14.24
N ASP A 107 -27.41 -38.44 -15.25
CA ASP A 107 -28.68 -39.20 -15.25
C ASP A 107 -28.66 -40.43 -14.33
N GLU A 108 -27.51 -41.09 -14.15
CA GLU A 108 -27.35 -42.10 -13.09
C GLU A 108 -27.38 -41.45 -11.69
N SER A 109 -26.85 -40.24 -11.59
CA SER A 109 -26.83 -39.46 -10.34
C SER A 109 -28.24 -38.99 -9.93
N ALA A 110 -29.14 -38.70 -10.87
CA ALA A 110 -30.51 -38.26 -10.59
C ALA A 110 -31.34 -39.27 -9.75
N LYS A 111 -30.95 -40.55 -9.73
CA LYS A 111 -31.56 -41.60 -8.89
C LYS A 111 -30.94 -41.71 -7.50
N ILE A 112 -29.63 -41.49 -7.37
CA ILE A 112 -28.92 -41.55 -6.09
C ILE A 112 -29.20 -40.28 -5.25
N PHE A 113 -29.39 -39.13 -5.89
CA PHE A 113 -29.41 -37.82 -5.22
C PHE A 113 -30.82 -37.38 -4.75
N GLN A 114 -31.73 -38.31 -4.46
CA GLN A 114 -33.11 -38.00 -4.01
C GLN A 114 -33.21 -37.63 -2.51
N ASP A 115 -32.12 -37.76 -1.75
CA ASP A 115 -32.07 -37.52 -0.31
C ASP A 115 -32.28 -36.05 0.09
N SER A 116 -32.82 -35.86 1.29
CA SER A 116 -33.38 -34.60 1.80
C SER A 116 -32.43 -33.41 1.81
N HIS A 117 -31.13 -33.62 2.05
CA HIS A 117 -30.15 -32.52 2.16
C HIS A 117 -29.62 -32.03 0.81
N LEU A 118 -29.61 -32.89 -0.21
CA LEU A 118 -29.20 -32.51 -1.57
C LEU A 118 -30.22 -31.54 -2.20
N LYS A 119 -31.48 -31.62 -1.77
CA LYS A 119 -32.56 -30.68 -2.13
C LYS A 119 -32.29 -29.25 -1.64
N ALA A 120 -31.58 -29.09 -0.53
CA ALA A 120 -31.26 -27.77 0.04
C ALA A 120 -30.18 -27.01 -0.75
N ALA A 121 -29.45 -27.68 -1.66
CA ALA A 121 -28.45 -27.05 -2.52
C ALA A 121 -29.06 -26.55 -3.83
N ALA A 122 -28.78 -25.29 -4.17
CA ALA A 122 -29.26 -24.64 -5.39
C ALA A 122 -28.52 -25.08 -6.65
N VAL A 123 -27.20 -25.22 -6.56
CA VAL A 123 -26.30 -25.54 -7.66
C VAL A 123 -25.54 -26.82 -7.35
N ARG A 124 -25.40 -27.71 -8.33
CA ARG A 124 -24.70 -29.00 -8.18
C ARG A 124 -23.75 -29.24 -9.35
N ALA A 125 -22.54 -29.68 -9.03
CA ALA A 125 -21.55 -30.19 -9.98
C ALA A 125 -20.82 -31.41 -9.39
N ARG A 126 -20.30 -32.28 -10.27
CA ARG A 126 -19.50 -33.45 -9.88
C ARG A 126 -18.16 -33.40 -10.62
N ALA A 127 -17.09 -33.10 -9.87
CA ALA A 127 -15.72 -32.95 -10.35
C ALA A 127 -15.07 -34.32 -10.62
N SER A 128 -15.60 -35.05 -11.62
CA SER A 128 -15.21 -36.43 -11.94
C SER A 128 -13.85 -36.55 -12.61
N SER A 129 -13.47 -35.61 -13.47
CA SER A 129 -12.18 -35.62 -14.19
C SER A 129 -11.03 -34.92 -13.44
N ALA A 130 -11.29 -34.30 -12.29
CA ALA A 130 -10.36 -33.38 -11.60
C ALA A 130 -9.05 -34.01 -11.09
N GLY A 131 -8.98 -35.35 -11.03
CA GLY A 131 -7.86 -36.09 -10.43
C GLY A 131 -7.75 -35.95 -8.90
N TRP A 132 -8.76 -35.37 -8.26
CA TRP A 132 -8.68 -34.88 -6.88
C TRP A 132 -9.34 -35.81 -5.85
N ALA A 133 -8.80 -35.82 -4.63
CA ALA A 133 -9.33 -36.51 -3.47
C ALA A 133 -9.34 -35.54 -2.27
N PRO A 134 -10.48 -34.92 -1.91
CA PRO A 134 -10.56 -33.87 -0.88
C PRO A 134 -10.01 -34.28 0.49
N TRP A 135 -10.04 -35.58 0.78
CA TRP A 135 -9.62 -36.13 2.06
C TRP A 135 -8.18 -36.67 2.07
N ALA A 136 -7.44 -36.54 0.97
CA ALA A 136 -6.05 -36.96 0.90
C ALA A 136 -5.08 -35.92 1.50
N ALA A 137 -5.28 -34.65 1.18
CA ALA A 137 -4.47 -33.52 1.66
C ALA A 137 -5.31 -32.41 2.37
N GLY A 138 -6.60 -32.67 2.58
CA GLY A 138 -7.55 -31.60 2.88
C GLY A 138 -7.86 -30.77 1.63
N PHE A 139 -8.43 -29.59 1.84
CA PHE A 139 -8.70 -28.60 0.80
C PHE A 139 -8.82 -27.20 1.40
N SER A 140 -8.73 -26.18 0.55
CA SER A 140 -9.13 -24.82 0.89
C SER A 140 -10.34 -24.38 0.07
N LEU A 141 -11.16 -23.53 0.66
CA LEU A 141 -12.33 -22.90 0.03
C LEU A 141 -12.19 -21.39 0.22
N ALA A 142 -12.43 -20.59 -0.81
CA ALA A 142 -12.45 -19.14 -0.73
C ALA A 142 -13.70 -18.62 -1.45
N LEU A 143 -14.48 -17.74 -0.83
CA LEU A 143 -15.73 -17.27 -1.38
C LEU A 143 -16.11 -15.87 -0.89
N TRP A 144 -16.89 -15.15 -1.70
CA TRP A 144 -17.40 -13.82 -1.36
C TRP A 144 -18.87 -13.90 -0.98
N LEU A 145 -19.20 -13.48 0.24
CA LEU A 145 -20.55 -13.52 0.83
C LEU A 145 -20.98 -12.16 1.38
N HIS A 146 -22.30 -11.97 1.39
CA HIS A 146 -22.98 -10.89 2.08
C HIS A 146 -24.31 -11.41 2.66
N ALA A 147 -24.57 -11.16 3.93
CA ALA A 147 -25.79 -11.59 4.62
C ALA A 147 -26.44 -10.37 5.31
N PRO A 148 -27.35 -9.65 4.64
CA PRO A 148 -27.95 -8.44 5.18
C PRO A 148 -28.79 -8.75 6.42
N HIS A 149 -28.73 -7.86 7.42
CA HIS A 149 -29.69 -7.88 8.51
C HIS A 149 -31.07 -7.50 7.98
N HIS A 150 -31.99 -8.47 7.99
CA HIS A 150 -33.42 -8.19 7.88
C HIS A 150 -33.92 -7.67 9.23
N THR A 151 -34.14 -6.36 9.32
CA THR A 151 -35.01 -5.76 10.34
C THR A 151 -36.46 -5.94 9.90
N ASP A 152 -37.27 -6.61 10.71
CA ASP A 152 -38.73 -6.70 10.52
C ASP A 152 -39.38 -5.33 10.83
N ASP A 153 -39.12 -4.31 10.00
CA ASP A 153 -39.63 -2.93 10.15
C ASP A 153 -41.13 -2.80 9.83
N THR A 154 -41.90 -3.88 9.99
CA THR A 154 -43.37 -3.94 9.83
C THR A 154 -44.08 -4.33 11.13
N ALA A 155 -43.43 -4.15 12.28
CA ALA A 155 -43.97 -4.51 13.61
C ALA A 155 -44.56 -3.34 14.42
N GLU A 156 -44.55 -2.09 13.91
CA GLU A 156 -45.07 -0.90 14.62
C GLU A 156 -46.05 -0.05 13.77
N THR A 157 -47.16 -0.66 13.34
CA THR A 157 -48.41 0.08 13.05
C THR A 157 -49.63 -0.78 13.35
N ASN A 158 -50.64 -0.18 14.01
CA ASN A 158 -51.99 -0.69 14.28
C ASN A 158 -52.12 -1.80 15.34
N ASP A 159 -53.10 -1.78 16.27
CA ASP A 159 -54.16 -0.79 16.54
C ASP A 159 -54.51 -0.77 18.04
N GLU A 160 -54.86 0.40 18.58
CA GLU A 160 -55.54 0.51 19.87
C GLU A 160 -57.05 0.21 19.70
N SER A 161 -57.57 -0.70 20.53
CA SER A 161 -58.98 -0.81 20.92
C SER A 161 -60.07 -1.01 19.83
N SER A 162 -60.72 -2.17 19.83
CA SER A 162 -62.09 -2.25 20.36
C SER A 162 -62.54 -3.70 20.54
N ASP A 163 -63.32 -3.95 21.58
CA ASP A 163 -63.91 -5.26 21.86
C ASP A 163 -65.04 -5.60 20.88
N ASN A 164 -65.14 -6.87 20.48
CA ASN A 164 -66.44 -7.55 20.52
C ASN A 164 -66.36 -9.07 20.55
N GLU A 165 -67.33 -9.66 21.23
CA GLU A 165 -67.41 -11.07 21.58
C GLU A 165 -68.26 -11.86 20.56
N SER A 166 -67.81 -13.06 20.13
CA SER A 166 -68.58 -14.33 20.26
C SER A 166 -68.15 -15.49 19.33
N THR A 167 -68.11 -16.69 19.94
CA THR A 167 -68.41 -18.02 19.36
C THR A 167 -67.41 -18.85 18.49
N LYS A 168 -66.91 -19.93 19.15
CA LYS A 168 -66.85 -21.36 18.71
C LYS A 168 -65.66 -21.92 17.88
N ARG A 169 -64.60 -22.31 18.63
CA ARG A 169 -63.84 -23.61 18.59
C ARG A 169 -63.58 -24.35 17.25
N SER A 170 -62.29 -24.49 16.90
CA SER A 170 -61.46 -25.75 17.01
C SER A 170 -60.28 -25.76 16.02
N PRO A 171 -59.29 -26.67 16.14
CA PRO A 171 -58.40 -26.84 17.29
C PRO A 171 -56.93 -26.44 16.97
N THR A 172 -56.20 -26.07 18.03
CA THR A 172 -54.74 -26.11 18.20
C THR A 172 -53.86 -26.14 16.93
N ARG A 173 -53.67 -24.98 16.31
CA ARG A 173 -52.45 -24.75 15.53
C ARG A 173 -51.33 -24.51 16.53
N GLU A 174 -50.46 -25.50 16.73
CA GLU A 174 -49.26 -25.34 17.59
C GLU A 174 -48.51 -24.06 17.20
N PRO A 175 -47.97 -23.30 18.17
CA PRO A 175 -47.16 -22.13 17.84
C PRO A 175 -45.99 -22.61 16.99
N ARG A 176 -45.93 -22.15 15.73
CA ARG A 176 -44.81 -22.45 14.83
C ARG A 176 -43.54 -22.04 15.55
N GLY A 177 -42.78 -23.03 16.02
CA GLY A 177 -41.52 -22.77 16.69
C GLY A 177 -40.64 -21.93 15.78
N ARG A 178 -39.93 -20.94 16.34
CA ARG A 178 -38.93 -20.15 15.62
C ARG A 178 -37.82 -21.11 15.14
N HIS A 179 -38.02 -21.70 13.95
CA HIS A 179 -36.97 -22.41 13.25
C HIS A 179 -35.88 -21.39 12.94
N THR A 180 -34.68 -21.64 13.47
CA THR A 180 -33.49 -20.88 13.07
C THR A 180 -33.18 -21.26 11.63
N GLU A 181 -33.48 -20.36 10.68
CA GLU A 181 -33.34 -20.61 9.24
C GLU A 181 -31.86 -20.70 8.83
N LEU A 182 -31.30 -21.90 9.03
CA LEU A 182 -29.98 -22.29 8.58
C LEU A 182 -29.98 -22.44 7.07
N SER A 183 -29.36 -21.49 6.38
CA SER A 183 -29.19 -21.50 4.93
C SER A 183 -27.96 -22.32 4.54
N HIS A 184 -28.09 -23.20 3.54
CA HIS A 184 -26.96 -23.93 2.96
C HIS A 184 -26.08 -22.97 2.15
N VAL A 185 -24.75 -22.98 2.35
CA VAL A 185 -23.80 -22.15 1.60
C VAL A 185 -23.02 -23.00 0.60
N VAL A 186 -22.19 -23.93 1.08
CA VAL A 186 -21.38 -24.83 0.26
C VAL A 186 -21.28 -26.21 0.94
N SER A 187 -21.32 -27.28 0.15
CA SER A 187 -20.90 -28.62 0.60
C SER A 187 -19.96 -29.28 -0.40
N ILE A 188 -18.90 -29.92 0.10
CA ILE A 188 -17.83 -30.54 -0.69
C ILE A 188 -17.55 -31.94 -0.13
N GLY A 189 -17.44 -32.94 -1.00
CA GLY A 189 -17.04 -34.28 -0.59
C GLY A 189 -17.51 -35.37 -1.53
N HIS A 190 -17.64 -36.57 -0.99
CA HIS A 190 -18.00 -37.78 -1.74
C HIS A 190 -19.12 -38.53 -1.03
N ASP A 191 -19.69 -39.51 -1.71
CA ASP A 191 -20.91 -40.20 -1.28
C ASP A 191 -20.76 -40.97 0.07
N SER A 192 -19.55 -41.07 0.64
CA SER A 192 -19.26 -41.68 1.95
C SER A 192 -18.84 -40.69 3.08
N LEU A 193 -18.73 -39.39 2.79
CA LEU A 193 -18.50 -38.28 3.73
C LEU A 193 -18.58 -36.93 2.97
N MET A 194 -19.38 -36.01 3.46
CA MET A 194 -19.50 -34.63 3.00
C MET A 194 -19.05 -33.67 4.12
N PHE A 195 -18.32 -32.62 3.74
CA PHE A 195 -18.18 -31.40 4.52
C PHE A 195 -19.30 -30.43 4.11
N GLU A 196 -19.93 -29.77 5.08
CA GLU A 196 -21.00 -28.80 4.83
C GLU A 196 -20.76 -27.49 5.61
N LEU A 197 -20.95 -26.37 4.92
CA LEU A 197 -20.98 -25.01 5.46
C LEU A 197 -22.42 -24.47 5.39
N TRP A 198 -22.99 -24.19 6.55
CA TRP A 198 -24.30 -23.55 6.70
C TRP A 198 -24.16 -22.20 7.38
N LEU A 199 -25.06 -21.26 7.09
CA LEU A 199 -25.07 -19.91 7.66
C LEU A 199 -26.41 -19.66 8.36
N GLN A 200 -26.35 -19.24 9.63
CA GLN A 200 -27.46 -18.56 10.28
C GLN A 200 -27.33 -17.07 9.97
N THR A 201 -28.12 -16.61 9.00
CA THR A 201 -28.04 -15.25 8.41
C THR A 201 -28.34 -14.15 9.41
N SER A 202 -29.32 -14.34 10.29
CA SER A 202 -29.72 -13.37 11.32
C SER A 202 -28.67 -13.11 12.41
N THR A 203 -27.64 -13.93 12.51
CA THR A 203 -26.59 -13.83 13.55
C THR A 203 -25.16 -13.86 12.99
N GLY A 204 -24.98 -14.03 11.68
CA GLY A 204 -23.66 -14.23 11.08
C GLY A 204 -22.92 -15.48 11.63
N VAL A 205 -23.63 -16.52 12.09
CA VAL A 205 -22.98 -17.72 12.65
C VAL A 205 -22.92 -18.84 11.62
N PHE A 206 -21.71 -19.24 11.26
CA PHE A 206 -21.46 -20.44 10.48
C PHE A 206 -21.67 -21.70 11.33
N THR A 207 -22.28 -22.72 10.73
CA THR A 207 -22.40 -24.07 11.27
C THR A 207 -21.73 -25.03 10.30
N LEU A 208 -20.61 -25.60 10.76
CA LEU A 208 -19.81 -26.58 10.04
C LEU A 208 -20.31 -27.97 10.38
N ARG A 209 -20.37 -28.87 9.39
CA ARG A 209 -20.80 -30.26 9.58
C ARG A 209 -19.94 -31.24 8.81
N LEU A 210 -19.78 -32.42 9.38
CA LEU A 210 -19.46 -33.65 8.65
C LEU A 210 -20.72 -34.51 8.59
N SER A 211 -21.09 -34.98 7.41
CA SER A 211 -22.29 -35.80 7.22
C SER A 211 -22.03 -37.00 6.30
N ARG A 212 -22.87 -38.03 6.43
CA ARG A 212 -22.92 -39.17 5.51
C ARG A 212 -24.27 -39.21 4.81
N PRO A 213 -24.32 -39.19 3.47
CA PRO A 213 -25.51 -39.58 2.73
C PRO A 213 -25.91 -41.02 3.11
N GLU A 214 -27.13 -41.19 3.62
CA GLU A 214 -27.77 -42.49 3.87
C GLU A 214 -29.12 -42.49 3.14
N SER A 215 -29.65 -43.66 2.75
CA SER A 215 -30.86 -43.79 1.92
C SER A 215 -32.18 -43.31 2.56
N SER A 216 -32.12 -42.81 3.80
CA SER A 216 -33.23 -42.20 4.55
C SER A 216 -33.01 -40.69 4.78
N GLY A 217 -31.93 -40.11 4.26
CA GLY A 217 -31.48 -38.74 4.51
C GLY A 217 -30.01 -38.68 4.95
N SER A 218 -29.44 -37.48 5.00
CA SER A 218 -28.05 -37.31 5.44
C SER A 218 -27.93 -37.38 6.95
N ARG A 219 -27.04 -38.24 7.45
CA ARG A 219 -26.72 -38.34 8.87
C ARG A 219 -25.56 -37.41 9.23
N VAL A 220 -25.85 -36.37 10.01
CA VAL A 220 -24.80 -35.51 10.60
C VAL A 220 -24.00 -36.33 11.63
N MET A 221 -22.69 -36.42 11.41
CA MET A 221 -21.76 -37.14 12.27
C MET A 221 -21.11 -36.24 13.33
N SER A 222 -20.86 -34.99 12.96
CA SER A 222 -20.13 -34.02 13.76
C SER A 222 -20.50 -32.62 13.32
N SER A 223 -20.52 -31.67 14.25
CA SER A 223 -20.80 -30.26 13.94
C SER A 223 -20.11 -29.32 14.92
N ALA A 224 -19.69 -28.17 14.40
CA ALA A 224 -19.12 -27.06 15.16
C ALA A 224 -19.76 -25.75 14.68
N ARG A 225 -19.66 -24.69 15.48
CA ARG A 225 -20.13 -23.35 15.13
C ARG A 225 -18.97 -22.37 15.19
N MET A 226 -18.94 -21.42 14.26
CA MET A 226 -17.96 -20.35 14.19
C MET A 226 -18.69 -19.04 13.92
N ALA A 227 -18.32 -17.97 14.61
CA ALA A 227 -18.86 -16.64 14.34
C ALA A 227 -18.11 -16.01 13.15
N TRP A 228 -18.83 -15.42 12.20
CA TRP A 228 -18.26 -14.52 11.19
C TRP A 228 -17.72 -13.24 11.86
N GLY A 229 -18.37 -12.81 12.95
CA GLY A 229 -17.94 -11.70 13.80
C GLY A 229 -18.86 -10.49 13.69
N GLY A 230 -19.52 -10.14 14.80
CA GLY A 230 -20.32 -8.91 14.95
C GLY A 230 -21.34 -8.64 13.83
N ALA A 231 -21.62 -7.36 13.59
CA ALA A 231 -22.48 -6.88 12.50
C ALA A 231 -21.81 -6.88 11.12
N ALA A 232 -20.53 -7.31 11.01
CA ALA A 232 -19.76 -7.24 9.77
C ALA A 232 -20.29 -8.13 8.64
N HIS A 233 -21.10 -9.14 8.96
CA HIS A 233 -21.76 -10.02 7.98
C HIS A 233 -22.77 -9.30 7.08
N ALA A 234 -23.28 -8.13 7.50
CA ALA A 234 -24.12 -7.24 6.71
C ALA A 234 -23.33 -6.38 5.69
N GLN A 235 -22.07 -6.73 5.41
CA GLN A 235 -21.26 -6.19 4.31
C GLN A 235 -20.74 -7.35 3.43
N TRP A 236 -20.18 -7.03 2.26
CA TRP A 236 -19.46 -8.02 1.45
C TRP A 236 -18.13 -8.36 2.12
N ASN A 237 -17.90 -9.66 2.37
CA ASN A 237 -16.68 -10.17 2.97
C ASN A 237 -16.09 -11.32 2.16
N HIS A 238 -14.77 -11.41 2.17
CA HIS A 238 -14.03 -12.59 1.75
C HIS A 238 -14.01 -13.61 2.89
N VAL A 239 -14.67 -14.74 2.70
CA VAL A 239 -14.74 -15.84 3.67
C VAL A 239 -13.97 -17.02 3.09
N ALA A 240 -12.93 -17.46 3.77
CA ALA A 240 -12.11 -18.58 3.34
C ALA A 240 -11.87 -19.60 4.45
N LEU A 241 -11.64 -20.85 4.07
CA LEU A 241 -11.47 -21.99 4.96
C LEU A 241 -10.26 -22.82 4.55
N ASN A 242 -9.51 -23.33 5.52
CA ASN A 242 -8.73 -24.55 5.39
C ASN A 242 -9.49 -25.69 6.05
N VAL A 243 -9.59 -26.84 5.38
CA VAL A 243 -10.22 -28.06 5.89
C VAL A 243 -9.22 -29.20 5.75
N ARG A 244 -8.68 -29.75 6.85
CA ARG A 244 -7.66 -30.82 6.79
C ARG A 244 -7.85 -31.90 7.83
N GLU A 245 -7.35 -33.10 7.53
CA GLU A 245 -7.27 -34.19 8.50
C GLU A 245 -6.18 -33.91 9.54
N ARG A 246 -6.49 -34.17 10.81
CA ARG A 246 -5.52 -34.22 11.90
C ARG A 246 -5.71 -35.50 12.72
N VAL A 247 -4.59 -36.02 13.25
CA VAL A 247 -4.56 -37.18 14.13
C VAL A 247 -3.88 -36.78 15.44
N LEU A 248 -4.63 -36.84 16.55
CA LEU A 248 -4.11 -36.55 17.89
C LEU A 248 -4.47 -37.71 18.82
N LYS A 249 -3.48 -38.26 19.53
CA LYS A 249 -3.68 -39.35 20.51
C LYS A 249 -4.50 -40.54 19.94
N ARG A 250 -4.27 -40.91 18.67
CA ARG A 250 -4.99 -41.95 17.90
C ARG A 250 -6.45 -41.64 17.52
N HIS A 251 -6.97 -40.45 17.82
CA HIS A 251 -8.26 -39.98 17.31
C HIS A 251 -8.07 -39.14 16.05
N MET A 252 -8.90 -39.41 15.04
CA MET A 252 -8.98 -38.63 13.79
C MET A 252 -10.04 -37.53 13.94
N PHE A 253 -9.73 -36.34 13.46
CA PHE A 253 -10.68 -35.24 13.34
C PHE A 253 -10.36 -34.42 12.09
N ILE A 254 -11.36 -33.70 11.59
CA ILE A 254 -11.17 -32.67 10.57
C ILE A 254 -11.00 -31.34 11.30
N GLU A 255 -9.84 -30.72 11.13
CA GLU A 255 -9.54 -29.37 11.59
C GLU A 255 -10.00 -28.37 10.53
N VAL A 256 -10.73 -27.34 10.96
CA VAL A 256 -11.22 -26.26 10.10
C VAL A 256 -10.73 -24.92 10.64
N THR A 257 -9.94 -24.21 9.84
CA THR A 257 -9.47 -22.84 10.11
C THR A 257 -10.24 -21.88 9.22
N LEU A 258 -10.81 -20.82 9.78
CA LEU A 258 -11.61 -19.82 9.06
C LEU A 258 -10.84 -18.50 8.97
N PHE A 259 -10.89 -17.86 7.81
CA PHE A 259 -10.33 -16.55 7.53
C PHE A 259 -11.45 -15.60 7.07
N ILE A 260 -11.53 -14.41 7.67
CA ILE A 260 -12.49 -13.36 7.30
C ILE A 260 -11.70 -12.13 6.85
N ASN A 261 -11.85 -11.70 5.60
CA ASN A 261 -11.09 -10.60 4.98
C ASN A 261 -9.56 -10.76 5.15
N GLY A 262 -9.08 -12.01 5.19
CA GLY A 262 -7.69 -12.39 5.39
C GLY A 262 -7.24 -12.55 6.84
N TYR A 263 -8.03 -12.09 7.82
CA TYR A 263 -7.77 -12.32 9.25
C TYR A 263 -8.05 -13.77 9.66
N GLU A 264 -7.08 -14.47 10.24
CA GLU A 264 -7.23 -15.84 10.74
C GLU A 264 -8.02 -15.87 12.07
N THR A 265 -9.04 -16.72 12.14
CA THR A 265 -9.87 -16.95 13.33
C THR A 265 -9.55 -18.31 13.96
N GLU A 266 -9.98 -18.52 15.21
CA GLU A 266 -9.72 -19.78 15.93
C GLU A 266 -10.14 -21.03 15.15
N SER A 267 -9.29 -22.05 15.10
CA SER A 267 -9.61 -23.30 14.41
C SER A 267 -10.51 -24.20 15.24
N VAL A 268 -11.47 -24.87 14.60
CA VAL A 268 -12.37 -25.86 15.25
C VAL A 268 -12.07 -27.28 14.80
N ALA A 269 -12.29 -28.25 15.69
CA ALA A 269 -12.14 -29.67 15.42
C ALA A 269 -13.50 -30.36 15.28
N LEU A 270 -13.69 -31.10 14.19
CA LEU A 270 -14.84 -31.96 13.93
C LEU A 270 -14.42 -33.43 14.08
N PRO A 271 -14.74 -34.11 15.21
CA PRO A 271 -14.39 -35.50 15.41
C PRO A 271 -14.91 -36.41 14.28
N LEU A 272 -14.05 -37.30 13.77
CA LEU A 272 -14.39 -38.22 12.70
C LEU A 272 -14.53 -39.65 13.24
N GLN A 273 -15.65 -40.31 12.93
CA GLN A 273 -15.90 -41.70 13.32
C GLN A 273 -15.82 -42.65 12.11
N GLY A 274 -14.92 -43.63 12.17
CA GLY A 274 -14.71 -44.62 11.11
C GLY A 274 -13.62 -44.23 10.10
N ILE A 275 -13.65 -44.86 8.93
CA ILE A 275 -12.57 -44.80 7.92
C ILE A 275 -12.79 -43.63 6.96
N LEU A 276 -11.71 -42.90 6.66
CA LEU A 276 -11.68 -41.82 5.66
C LEU A 276 -11.20 -42.36 4.31
N VAL A 277 -11.98 -42.15 3.24
CA VAL A 277 -11.64 -42.62 1.89
C VAL A 277 -10.77 -41.56 1.19
N ARG A 278 -9.48 -41.88 1.03
CA ARG A 278 -8.48 -41.00 0.40
C ARG A 278 -8.19 -41.36 -1.07
N LYS A 279 -9.13 -42.07 -1.72
CA LYS A 279 -9.04 -42.42 -3.15
C LYS A 279 -9.55 -41.25 -3.99
N VAL A 280 -8.95 -41.04 -5.16
CA VAL A 280 -9.50 -40.16 -6.20
C VAL A 280 -10.85 -40.73 -6.62
N LEU A 281 -11.91 -39.98 -6.33
CA LEU A 281 -13.30 -40.32 -6.61
C LEU A 281 -14.00 -39.05 -7.09
N PRO A 282 -15.04 -39.16 -7.94
CA PRO A 282 -15.83 -38.01 -8.36
C PRO A 282 -16.37 -37.23 -7.15
N THR A 283 -15.89 -35.99 -6.99
CA THR A 283 -16.22 -35.16 -5.83
C THR A 283 -17.45 -34.31 -6.15
N ASN A 284 -18.43 -34.34 -5.26
CA ASN A 284 -19.60 -33.47 -5.30
C ASN A 284 -19.23 -32.07 -4.80
N VAL A 285 -19.62 -31.05 -5.54
CA VAL A 285 -19.58 -29.64 -5.12
C VAL A 285 -20.98 -29.08 -5.24
N LEU A 286 -21.52 -28.63 -4.11
CA LEU A 286 -22.88 -28.14 -3.94
C LEU A 286 -22.81 -26.70 -3.44
N ILE A 287 -23.53 -25.77 -4.04
CA ILE A 287 -23.45 -24.33 -3.74
C ILE A 287 -24.84 -23.72 -3.66
N GLY A 288 -25.04 -22.74 -2.78
CA GLY A 288 -26.27 -21.96 -2.68
C GLY A 288 -27.41 -22.69 -1.94
N HIS A 289 -28.41 -21.94 -1.46
CA HIS A 289 -29.59 -22.53 -0.81
C HIS A 289 -30.80 -22.59 -1.76
N ALA A 290 -31.55 -23.69 -1.74
CA ALA A 290 -32.82 -23.84 -2.42
C ALA A 290 -33.89 -24.36 -1.46
N CYS A 291 -35.09 -23.78 -1.52
CA CYS A 291 -36.24 -24.19 -0.73
C CYS A 291 -37.56 -23.90 -1.47
N ARG A 292 -38.67 -24.39 -0.92
CA ARG A 292 -40.02 -24.08 -1.43
C ARG A 292 -40.50 -22.74 -0.88
N GLY A 293 -41.03 -21.89 -1.74
CA GLY A 293 -41.34 -20.51 -1.36
C GLY A 293 -40.07 -19.75 -0.99
N GLY A 294 -38.96 -20.05 -1.68
CA GLY A 294 -37.72 -19.29 -1.57
C GLY A 294 -37.91 -17.84 -2.00
N ALA A 295 -36.84 -17.05 -1.91
CA ALA A 295 -36.91 -15.67 -2.36
C ALA A 295 -37.30 -15.65 -3.85
N GLY A 296 -38.43 -15.02 -4.18
CA GLY A 296 -38.74 -14.68 -5.55
C GLY A 296 -37.89 -13.49 -6.01
N ALA A 297 -38.48 -12.59 -6.79
CA ALA A 297 -37.85 -11.28 -7.07
C ALA A 297 -37.74 -10.34 -5.83
N GLY A 298 -38.20 -10.78 -4.65
CA GLY A 298 -38.53 -9.93 -3.50
C GLY A 298 -37.59 -9.99 -2.29
N GLY A 299 -36.33 -10.39 -2.45
CA GLY A 299 -35.30 -10.27 -1.39
C GLY A 299 -34.79 -11.60 -0.84
N GLY A 300 -33.50 -11.87 -1.02
CA GLY A 300 -32.83 -13.03 -0.45
C GLY A 300 -32.40 -12.82 1.00
N VAL A 301 -32.03 -13.92 1.65
CA VAL A 301 -31.52 -13.94 3.03
C VAL A 301 -29.99 -13.87 3.05
N TYR A 302 -29.32 -14.25 1.96
CA TYR A 302 -27.90 -13.96 1.73
C TYR A 302 -27.55 -13.96 0.23
N HIS A 303 -26.34 -13.49 -0.07
CA HIS A 303 -25.80 -13.33 -1.40
C HIS A 303 -24.40 -13.94 -1.53
N LEU A 304 -24.05 -14.37 -2.74
CA LEU A 304 -22.77 -14.97 -3.12
C LEU A 304 -22.29 -14.40 -4.47
N ALA A 305 -20.98 -14.19 -4.65
CA ALA A 305 -20.44 -13.69 -5.92
C ALA A 305 -19.39 -14.59 -6.58
N HIS A 306 -18.47 -15.15 -5.80
CA HIS A 306 -17.39 -15.99 -6.32
C HIS A 306 -17.07 -17.12 -5.35
N VAL A 307 -16.64 -18.28 -5.88
CA VAL A 307 -16.19 -19.45 -5.11
C VAL A 307 -14.98 -20.08 -5.81
N VAL A 308 -13.90 -20.32 -5.05
CA VAL A 308 -12.69 -21.01 -5.48
C VAL A 308 -12.41 -22.18 -4.53
N VAL A 309 -12.08 -23.35 -5.09
CA VAL A 309 -11.71 -24.56 -4.32
C VAL A 309 -10.28 -24.95 -4.68
N TYR A 310 -9.45 -25.23 -3.68
CA TYR A 310 -8.05 -25.63 -3.82
C TYR A 310 -7.81 -27.08 -3.37
N ARG A 311 -6.82 -27.77 -3.98
CA ARG A 311 -6.56 -29.21 -3.81
C ARG A 311 -6.13 -29.65 -2.42
N ALA A 312 -5.58 -28.74 -1.63
CA ALA A 312 -5.01 -28.98 -0.31
C ALA A 312 -5.34 -27.81 0.63
N ALA A 313 -5.21 -28.01 1.94
CA ALA A 313 -5.41 -26.96 2.94
C ALA A 313 -4.15 -26.07 3.03
N MET A 314 -4.12 -25.02 2.21
CA MET A 314 -2.91 -24.26 1.87
C MET A 314 -2.94 -22.78 2.26
N LEU A 315 -4.05 -22.27 2.79
CA LEU A 315 -4.14 -20.86 3.17
C LEU A 315 -3.27 -20.58 4.41
N THR A 316 -2.41 -19.59 4.30
CA THR A 316 -1.71 -18.90 5.39
C THR A 316 -2.28 -17.49 5.55
N PRO A 317 -2.04 -16.78 6.68
CA PRO A 317 -2.41 -15.36 6.83
C PRO A 317 -1.98 -14.51 5.62
N HIS A 318 -0.73 -14.68 5.15
CA HIS A 318 -0.19 -13.96 4.00
C HIS A 318 -1.02 -14.18 2.72
N THR A 319 -1.30 -15.44 2.38
CA THR A 319 -2.11 -15.75 1.19
C THR A 319 -3.57 -15.35 1.37
N ALA A 320 -4.14 -15.48 2.57
CA ALA A 320 -5.54 -15.14 2.83
C ALA A 320 -5.78 -13.61 2.73
N LEU A 321 -4.82 -12.81 3.20
CA LEU A 321 -4.79 -11.35 3.01
C LEU A 321 -4.63 -11.00 1.53
N HIS A 322 -3.70 -11.64 0.81
CA HIS A 322 -3.52 -11.41 -0.63
C HIS A 322 -4.81 -11.71 -1.42
N LEU A 323 -5.48 -12.83 -1.14
CA LEU A 323 -6.77 -13.19 -1.75
C LEU A 323 -7.87 -12.15 -1.45
N ALA A 324 -7.96 -11.67 -0.20
CA ALA A 324 -8.96 -10.67 0.18
C ALA A 324 -8.71 -9.30 -0.47
N ALA A 325 -7.45 -8.89 -0.60
CA ALA A 325 -7.03 -7.60 -1.14
C ALA A 325 -7.27 -7.43 -2.65
N HIS A 326 -7.53 -8.52 -3.39
CA HIS A 326 -7.96 -8.43 -4.79
C HIS A 326 -9.47 -8.18 -4.95
N GLY A 327 -10.30 -8.47 -3.94
CA GLY A 327 -11.75 -8.26 -4.05
C GLY A 327 -12.51 -9.35 -4.85
N PRO A 328 -13.81 -9.13 -5.13
CA PRO A 328 -14.72 -10.17 -5.62
C PRO A 328 -14.71 -10.41 -7.14
N ASP A 329 -14.36 -9.41 -7.95
CA ASP A 329 -14.57 -9.45 -9.40
C ASP A 329 -13.33 -9.95 -10.20
N HIS A 330 -12.21 -10.25 -9.54
CA HIS A 330 -11.03 -10.79 -10.19
C HIS A 330 -11.16 -12.31 -10.38
N SER A 331 -11.13 -12.74 -11.65
CA SER A 331 -11.35 -14.13 -12.08
C SER A 331 -10.09 -15.00 -12.08
N CYS A 332 -8.91 -14.39 -12.09
CA CYS A 332 -7.61 -15.09 -12.05
C CYS A 332 -6.57 -14.22 -11.33
N GLN A 333 -5.85 -14.78 -10.36
CA GLN A 333 -4.76 -14.08 -9.68
C GLN A 333 -3.50 -14.14 -10.55
N ILE A 334 -3.23 -13.04 -11.27
CA ILE A 334 -1.99 -12.84 -12.03
C ILE A 334 -1.18 -11.76 -11.30
N LYS A 335 0.17 -11.89 -11.28
CA LYS A 335 1.07 -10.92 -10.62
C LYS A 335 0.79 -9.45 -11.01
N CYS A 336 0.28 -9.22 -12.21
CA CYS A 336 0.11 -7.90 -12.82
C CYS A 336 -1.01 -7.04 -12.20
N GLU A 337 -1.73 -7.54 -11.19
CA GLU A 337 -2.81 -6.80 -10.51
C GLU A 337 -2.33 -6.35 -9.12
N SER A 338 -2.45 -5.05 -8.82
CA SER A 338 -2.01 -4.46 -7.55
C SER A 338 -3.07 -4.65 -6.45
N PRO A 339 -2.80 -5.43 -5.37
CA PRO A 339 -3.80 -5.69 -4.34
C PRO A 339 -4.09 -4.45 -3.50
N ASN A 340 -5.37 -4.18 -3.24
CA ASN A 340 -5.82 -3.07 -2.41
C ASN A 340 -5.78 -3.45 -0.91
N TYR A 341 -4.57 -3.64 -0.39
CA TYR A 341 -4.34 -3.84 1.04
C TYR A 341 -4.93 -2.71 1.92
N PRO A 342 -4.87 -1.41 1.54
CA PRO A 342 -5.49 -0.33 2.31
C PRO A 342 -6.98 -0.52 2.64
N LEU A 343 -7.71 -1.32 1.87
CA LEU A 343 -9.14 -1.57 2.05
C LEU A 343 -9.44 -2.67 3.10
N ILE A 344 -8.51 -3.62 3.32
CA ILE A 344 -8.71 -4.76 4.24
C ILE A 344 -7.98 -4.64 5.57
N LEU A 345 -7.01 -3.73 5.71
CA LEU A 345 -6.20 -3.58 6.92
C LEU A 345 -7.02 -3.02 8.09
N THR A 346 -7.24 -3.86 9.10
CA THR A 346 -7.94 -3.51 10.34
C THR A 346 -6.99 -3.57 11.55
N PRO A 347 -7.32 -2.94 12.69
CA PRO A 347 -6.50 -3.02 13.90
C PRO A 347 -6.13 -4.46 14.30
N ASN A 348 -7.08 -5.40 14.25
CA ASN A 348 -6.84 -6.81 14.58
C ASN A 348 -5.79 -7.48 13.67
N ILE A 349 -5.77 -7.12 12.39
CA ILE A 349 -4.75 -7.61 11.45
C ILE A 349 -3.40 -6.95 11.77
N LEU A 350 -3.37 -5.66 12.11
CA LEU A 350 -2.16 -4.94 12.51
C LEU A 350 -1.61 -5.36 13.90
N ASP A 351 -2.43 -5.99 14.74
CA ASP A 351 -2.05 -6.66 16.00
C ASP A 351 -1.56 -8.10 15.80
N SER A 352 -1.82 -8.68 14.62
CA SER A 352 -1.39 -10.04 14.31
C SER A 352 0.11 -10.08 14.00
N ASN A 353 0.78 -11.16 14.39
CA ASN A 353 2.20 -11.39 14.11
C ASN A 353 2.42 -11.81 12.64
N ILE A 354 2.18 -10.88 11.72
CA ILE A 354 2.31 -11.03 10.27
C ILE A 354 3.68 -10.53 9.84
N ASP A 355 4.36 -11.33 9.01
CA ASP A 355 5.51 -10.88 8.27
C ASP A 355 5.03 -10.11 7.02
N TRP A 356 5.24 -8.80 7.04
CA TRP A 356 4.71 -7.90 6.01
C TRP A 356 5.43 -8.00 4.67
N ASP A 357 6.70 -8.42 4.64
CA ASP A 357 7.44 -8.63 3.39
C ASP A 357 6.81 -9.79 2.60
N HIS A 358 6.42 -10.86 3.30
CA HIS A 358 5.68 -11.99 2.71
C HIS A 358 4.25 -11.63 2.23
N VAL A 359 3.66 -10.51 2.68
CA VAL A 359 2.37 -9.99 2.18
C VAL A 359 2.57 -9.11 0.96
N TYR A 360 3.41 -8.07 1.08
CA TYR A 360 3.55 -7.05 0.04
C TYR A 360 4.39 -7.53 -1.15
N ASP A 361 5.43 -8.34 -0.90
CA ASP A 361 6.32 -8.91 -1.91
C ASP A 361 6.12 -10.43 -2.08
N ILE A 362 4.84 -10.86 -2.13
CA ILE A 362 4.46 -12.27 -2.23
C ILE A 362 5.17 -12.99 -3.39
N SER A 363 5.81 -14.12 -3.07
CA SER A 363 6.71 -14.78 -4.00
C SER A 363 6.00 -15.43 -5.20
N MET A 364 6.70 -15.50 -6.33
CA MET A 364 6.21 -16.22 -7.52
C MET A 364 6.04 -17.72 -7.30
N ALA A 365 6.76 -18.31 -6.35
CA ALA A 365 6.57 -19.69 -5.97
C ALA A 365 5.23 -19.86 -5.25
N THR A 366 4.92 -18.98 -4.28
CA THR A 366 3.67 -18.99 -3.51
C THR A 366 2.44 -18.76 -4.38
N LEU A 367 2.49 -17.78 -5.30
CA LEU A 367 1.38 -17.54 -6.24
C LEU A 367 1.19 -18.70 -7.23
N ARG A 368 2.28 -19.29 -7.74
CA ARG A 368 2.20 -20.47 -8.60
C ARG A 368 1.62 -21.67 -7.84
N GLU A 369 2.03 -21.87 -6.58
CA GLU A 369 1.49 -22.94 -5.74
C GLU A 369 -0.03 -22.78 -5.56
N LEU A 370 -0.52 -21.58 -5.21
CA LEU A 370 -1.96 -21.28 -5.15
C LEU A 370 -2.67 -21.62 -6.46
N HIS A 371 -2.15 -21.13 -7.59
CA HIS A 371 -2.72 -21.33 -8.92
C HIS A 371 -2.78 -22.82 -9.31
N ASP A 372 -1.67 -23.54 -9.19
CA ASP A 372 -1.56 -24.96 -9.58
C ASP A 372 -2.44 -25.88 -8.70
N ASN A 373 -2.81 -25.42 -7.50
CA ASN A 373 -3.74 -26.10 -6.62
C ASN A 373 -5.22 -25.76 -6.86
N VAL A 374 -5.59 -24.77 -7.68
CA VAL A 374 -7.01 -24.48 -7.98
C VAL A 374 -7.65 -25.71 -8.63
N VAL A 375 -8.76 -26.20 -8.07
CA VAL A 375 -9.59 -27.30 -8.62
C VAL A 375 -10.75 -26.74 -9.42
N LEU A 376 -11.48 -25.79 -8.84
CA LEU A 376 -12.77 -25.34 -9.34
C LEU A 376 -12.96 -23.85 -9.05
N THR A 377 -13.46 -23.11 -10.04
CA THR A 377 -13.94 -21.73 -9.87
C THR A 377 -15.38 -21.59 -10.35
N PHE A 378 -16.19 -20.85 -9.59
CA PHE A 378 -17.59 -20.53 -9.91
C PHE A 378 -17.87 -19.05 -9.65
N SER A 379 -18.49 -18.36 -10.61
CA SER A 379 -18.74 -16.92 -10.56
C SER A 379 -20.20 -16.59 -10.90
N ALA A 380 -20.77 -15.60 -10.18
CA ALA A 380 -22.07 -14.99 -10.47
C ALA A 380 -22.13 -14.32 -11.85
N SER A 381 -20.98 -14.03 -12.47
CA SER A 381 -20.90 -13.53 -13.86
C SER A 381 -21.28 -14.61 -14.90
N SER A 382 -21.17 -15.90 -14.55
CA SER A 382 -21.42 -17.04 -15.43
C SER A 382 -22.12 -18.18 -14.67
N PRO A 383 -23.37 -18.01 -14.19
CA PRO A 383 -24.01 -18.90 -13.22
C PRO A 383 -24.24 -20.34 -13.70
N TYR A 384 -24.21 -20.58 -15.01
CA TYR A 384 -24.42 -21.91 -15.60
C TYR A 384 -23.11 -22.68 -15.84
N ILE A 385 -21.96 -22.08 -15.51
CA ILE A 385 -20.63 -22.61 -15.81
C ILE A 385 -19.79 -22.69 -14.54
N MET A 386 -19.15 -23.84 -14.33
CA MET A 386 -18.00 -23.99 -13.42
C MET A 386 -16.77 -24.36 -14.24
N ASN A 387 -15.64 -23.71 -13.97
CA ASN A 387 -14.37 -24.09 -14.58
C ASN A 387 -13.69 -25.12 -13.69
N LEU A 388 -13.31 -26.27 -14.26
CA LEU A 388 -12.60 -27.34 -13.59
C LEU A 388 -11.17 -27.43 -14.11
N TYR A 389 -10.21 -27.25 -13.23
CA TYR A 389 -8.79 -27.25 -13.55
C TYR A 389 -8.22 -28.64 -13.33
N HIS A 390 -7.59 -29.21 -14.36
CA HIS A 390 -7.02 -30.55 -14.32
C HIS A 390 -5.61 -30.54 -13.72
N GLN A 391 -5.28 -31.55 -12.91
CA GLN A 391 -3.92 -31.72 -12.41
C GLN A 391 -3.02 -32.25 -13.53
N THR A 392 -2.00 -31.49 -13.90
CA THR A 392 -0.96 -31.92 -14.85
C THR A 392 -0.07 -32.98 -14.20
N VAL A 393 -0.40 -34.26 -14.43
CA VAL A 393 0.45 -35.37 -13.96
C VAL A 393 1.74 -35.37 -14.79
N ALA A 394 2.85 -34.95 -14.16
CA ALA A 394 4.17 -35.17 -14.71
C ALA A 394 4.44 -36.68 -14.78
N MET A 395 4.42 -37.25 -15.98
CA MET A 395 4.70 -38.66 -16.21
C MET A 395 6.16 -38.97 -15.79
N PRO A 396 6.40 -39.91 -14.86
CA PRO A 396 7.75 -40.29 -14.49
C PRO A 396 8.46 -40.93 -15.69
N THR A 397 9.63 -40.40 -16.05
CA THR A 397 10.39 -40.67 -17.28
C THR A 397 11.13 -42.01 -17.29
N VAL A 398 10.50 -43.08 -16.77
CA VAL A 398 11.14 -44.40 -16.57
C VAL A 398 10.82 -45.41 -17.69
N PHE A 399 9.79 -45.17 -18.52
CA PHE A 399 9.46 -46.05 -19.65
C PHE A 399 9.50 -45.32 -21.00
N SER A 400 10.63 -45.43 -21.70
CA SER A 400 10.73 -45.11 -23.12
C SER A 400 10.01 -46.18 -23.94
N GLY A 401 8.83 -45.86 -24.49
CA GLY A 401 7.93 -46.88 -25.06
C GLY A 401 6.73 -46.36 -25.85
N ARG A 402 6.95 -45.42 -26.79
CA ARG A 402 6.02 -45.05 -27.89
C ARG A 402 4.50 -45.02 -27.58
N VAL A 403 4.04 -43.97 -26.89
CA VAL A 403 2.91 -43.14 -27.38
C VAL A 403 3.22 -41.69 -27.04
N SER A 404 3.42 -40.84 -28.04
CA SER A 404 3.56 -39.40 -27.84
C SER A 404 2.20 -38.73 -27.97
N VAL A 405 1.48 -38.58 -26.86
CA VAL A 405 0.49 -37.51 -26.72
C VAL A 405 1.23 -36.38 -26.01
N ALA A 406 1.43 -35.26 -26.71
CA ALA A 406 2.10 -34.10 -26.14
C ALA A 406 1.31 -33.61 -24.92
N GLY A 407 1.99 -33.39 -23.80
CA GLY A 407 1.40 -32.82 -22.60
C GLY A 407 1.01 -31.37 -22.86
N VAL A 408 -0.27 -31.15 -23.20
CA VAL A 408 -0.85 -29.80 -23.22
C VAL A 408 -0.95 -29.34 -21.77
N ALA A 409 -0.45 -28.13 -21.48
CA ALA A 409 -0.63 -27.48 -20.19
C ALA A 409 -2.12 -27.46 -19.81
N GLY A 410 -2.43 -27.61 -18.51
CA GLY A 410 -3.76 -27.97 -18.01
C GLY A 410 -4.90 -27.14 -18.60
N VAL A 411 -5.57 -27.70 -19.61
CA VAL A 411 -6.78 -27.10 -20.19
C VAL A 411 -7.90 -27.26 -19.17
N ALA A 412 -8.50 -26.14 -18.76
CA ALA A 412 -9.67 -26.17 -17.89
C ALA A 412 -10.84 -26.85 -18.62
N GLY A 413 -11.40 -27.89 -18.00
CA GLY A 413 -12.65 -28.49 -18.45
C GLY A 413 -13.82 -27.62 -17.97
N THR A 414 -14.70 -27.24 -18.87
CA THR A 414 -15.94 -26.55 -18.51
C THR A 414 -16.95 -27.58 -18.01
N LEU A 415 -17.58 -27.34 -16.84
CA LEU A 415 -18.71 -28.11 -16.34
C LEU A 415 -19.98 -27.25 -16.44
N CYS A 416 -21.06 -27.82 -16.99
CA CYS A 416 -22.38 -27.21 -16.89
C CYS A 416 -22.90 -27.37 -15.46
N ALA A 417 -23.20 -26.25 -14.80
CA ALA A 417 -23.73 -26.24 -13.44
C ALA A 417 -25.21 -26.64 -13.45
N ARG A 418 -25.60 -27.68 -12.70
CA ARG A 418 -27.01 -28.10 -12.62
C ARG A 418 -27.73 -27.34 -11.50
N TRP A 419 -28.73 -26.55 -11.87
CA TRP A 419 -29.56 -25.81 -10.95
C TRP A 419 -30.78 -26.62 -10.48
N ALA A 420 -31.19 -26.39 -9.23
CA ALA A 420 -32.40 -26.95 -8.63
C ALA A 420 -33.64 -26.05 -8.85
N ALA A 421 -33.42 -24.76 -9.09
CA ALA A 421 -34.42 -23.72 -9.33
C ALA A 421 -33.77 -22.54 -10.08
N ALA A 422 -34.58 -21.60 -10.57
CA ALA A 422 -34.11 -20.46 -11.36
C ALA A 422 -33.02 -19.64 -10.63
N ALA A 423 -31.98 -19.23 -11.37
CA ALA A 423 -30.84 -18.52 -10.80
C ALA A 423 -31.16 -17.04 -10.60
N LEU A 424 -31.22 -16.60 -9.34
CA LEU A 424 -31.51 -15.20 -8.98
C LEU A 424 -30.24 -14.34 -9.10
N ARG A 425 -29.82 -14.12 -10.36
CA ARG A 425 -28.69 -13.29 -10.72
C ARG A 425 -29.11 -11.83 -10.86
N SER A 426 -28.42 -10.93 -10.18
CA SER A 426 -28.51 -9.48 -10.40
C SER A 426 -27.15 -8.89 -10.76
N ARG A 427 -27.17 -7.69 -11.35
CA ARG A 427 -25.97 -6.89 -11.62
C ARG A 427 -26.00 -5.65 -10.73
N HIS A 428 -24.93 -5.42 -9.97
CA HIS A 428 -24.79 -4.19 -9.21
C HIS A 428 -24.63 -2.99 -10.16
N GLN A 429 -25.35 -1.91 -9.87
CA GLN A 429 -25.22 -0.63 -10.56
C GLN A 429 -24.78 0.40 -9.52
N GLY A 430 -23.52 0.78 -9.53
CA GLY A 430 -22.92 1.67 -8.54
C GLY A 430 -21.84 2.55 -9.15
N LEU A 431 -21.27 3.43 -8.34
CA LEU A 431 -20.29 4.42 -8.80
C LEU A 431 -19.07 3.76 -9.47
N ALA A 432 -18.41 2.78 -8.85
CA ALA A 432 -17.26 2.12 -9.46
C ALA A 432 -17.58 1.36 -10.76
N PRO A 433 -18.62 0.48 -10.84
CA PRO A 433 -19.04 -0.10 -12.11
C PRO A 433 -19.30 0.97 -13.18
N ALA A 434 -20.02 2.04 -12.84
CA ALA A 434 -20.32 3.13 -13.76
C ALA A 434 -19.05 3.86 -14.24
N LEU A 435 -18.08 4.15 -13.35
CA LEU A 435 -16.79 4.75 -13.70
C LEU A 435 -15.97 3.86 -14.63
N LEU A 436 -15.88 2.56 -14.36
CA LEU A 436 -15.14 1.61 -15.20
C LEU A 436 -15.69 1.57 -16.63
N HIS A 437 -17.00 1.63 -16.82
CA HIS A 437 -17.61 1.71 -18.17
C HIS A 437 -17.37 3.05 -18.88
N LEU A 438 -17.00 4.11 -18.15
CA LEU A 438 -16.68 5.44 -18.70
C LEU A 438 -15.18 5.65 -18.97
N GLY A 439 -14.32 4.69 -18.61
CA GLY A 439 -12.86 4.79 -18.76
C GLY A 439 -12.07 4.72 -17.45
N GLY A 440 -12.71 4.40 -16.33
CA GLY A 440 -12.04 4.20 -15.03
C GLY A 440 -11.62 5.50 -14.34
N PRO A 441 -10.50 5.50 -13.58
CA PRO A 441 -10.12 6.62 -12.71
C PRO A 441 -9.76 7.89 -13.49
N HIS A 442 -9.31 7.76 -14.75
CA HIS A 442 -8.94 8.87 -15.62
C HIS A 442 -10.08 9.87 -15.86
N VAL A 443 -11.34 9.43 -15.76
CA VAL A 443 -12.52 10.31 -15.84
C VAL A 443 -12.57 11.29 -14.65
N LEU A 444 -12.22 10.82 -13.45
CA LEU A 444 -12.16 11.67 -12.25
C LEU A 444 -10.88 12.51 -12.20
N LEU A 445 -9.77 12.01 -12.75
CA LEU A 445 -8.55 12.81 -12.96
C LEU A 445 -8.82 13.99 -13.90
N TYR A 446 -9.55 13.77 -15.00
CA TYR A 446 -9.99 14.83 -15.89
C TYR A 446 -10.97 15.81 -15.20
N LEU A 447 -11.88 15.32 -14.36
CA LEU A 447 -12.73 16.17 -13.52
C LEU A 447 -11.90 17.07 -12.60
N TYR A 448 -10.89 16.53 -11.91
CA TYR A 448 -10.00 17.31 -11.06
C TYR A 448 -9.23 18.37 -11.86
N ALA A 449 -8.62 17.98 -12.99
CA ALA A 449 -7.93 18.91 -13.89
C ALA A 449 -8.86 20.00 -14.42
N ARG A 450 -10.13 19.70 -14.72
CA ARG A 450 -11.14 20.67 -15.15
C ARG A 450 -11.53 21.65 -14.04
N VAL A 451 -11.63 21.20 -12.79
CA VAL A 451 -11.88 22.08 -11.63
C VAL A 451 -10.70 23.05 -11.42
N VAL A 452 -9.46 22.58 -11.63
CA VAL A 452 -8.26 23.43 -11.63
C VAL A 452 -8.24 24.41 -12.82
N GLU A 453 -8.60 23.96 -14.03
CA GLU A 453 -8.68 24.81 -15.23
C GLU A 453 -9.67 25.98 -15.07
N LEU A 454 -10.78 25.72 -14.38
CA LEU A 454 -11.82 26.70 -14.04
C LEU A 454 -11.40 27.72 -12.96
N ASP A 455 -10.19 27.60 -12.40
CA ASP A 455 -9.67 28.46 -11.34
C ASP A 455 -10.55 28.43 -10.07
N ALA A 456 -11.07 27.23 -9.74
CA ALA A 456 -11.91 27.02 -8.57
C ALA A 456 -11.17 27.25 -7.25
N THR A 457 -11.90 27.48 -6.17
CA THR A 457 -11.31 27.77 -4.86
C THR A 457 -10.44 26.62 -4.33
N PRO A 458 -9.45 26.88 -3.44
CA PRO A 458 -8.58 25.83 -2.90
C PRO A 458 -9.35 24.66 -2.26
N ALA A 459 -10.45 24.95 -1.57
CA ALA A 459 -11.32 23.94 -0.98
C ALA A 459 -12.08 23.10 -2.04
N GLU A 460 -12.54 23.71 -3.14
CA GLU A 460 -13.16 22.99 -4.25
C GLU A 460 -12.15 22.11 -5.02
N GLN A 461 -10.94 22.61 -5.25
CA GLN A 461 -9.86 21.83 -5.87
C GLN A 461 -9.48 20.62 -5.01
N ALA A 462 -9.32 20.82 -3.70
CA ALA A 462 -9.08 19.73 -2.75
C ALA A 462 -10.25 18.73 -2.72
N MET A 463 -11.50 19.21 -2.73
CA MET A 463 -12.68 18.33 -2.77
C MET A 463 -12.73 17.48 -4.05
N ALA A 464 -12.35 18.04 -5.19
CA ALA A 464 -12.28 17.31 -6.46
C ALA A 464 -11.17 16.24 -6.46
N LEU A 465 -10.00 16.54 -5.89
CA LEU A 465 -8.96 15.53 -5.64
C LEU A 465 -9.46 14.42 -4.71
N GLY A 466 -10.18 14.77 -3.63
CA GLY A 466 -10.73 13.81 -2.67
C GLY A 466 -11.75 12.86 -3.30
N ILE A 467 -12.56 13.33 -4.24
CA ILE A 467 -13.48 12.47 -5.01
C ILE A 467 -12.70 11.41 -5.82
N LEU A 468 -11.62 11.81 -6.51
CA LEU A 468 -10.76 10.89 -7.25
C LEU A 468 -10.11 9.85 -6.33
N LEU A 469 -9.38 10.31 -5.30
CA LEU A 469 -8.63 9.43 -4.40
C LEU A 469 -9.56 8.46 -3.67
N ARG A 470 -10.70 8.95 -3.15
CA ARG A 470 -11.69 8.14 -2.44
C ARG A 470 -12.30 7.06 -3.33
N ALA A 471 -12.74 7.43 -4.54
CA ALA A 471 -13.36 6.48 -5.47
C ALA A 471 -12.39 5.38 -5.91
N CYS A 472 -11.10 5.70 -6.08
CA CYS A 472 -10.08 4.70 -6.36
C CYS A 472 -9.78 3.81 -5.15
N ARG A 473 -9.83 4.33 -3.93
CA ARG A 473 -9.52 3.57 -2.70
C ARG A 473 -10.55 2.50 -2.35
N VAL A 474 -11.83 2.69 -2.71
CA VAL A 474 -12.93 1.79 -2.30
C VAL A 474 -13.28 0.66 -3.28
N ASP A 475 -12.69 0.64 -4.48
CA ASP A 475 -12.85 -0.44 -5.48
C ASP A 475 -11.48 -0.94 -5.94
N ASN A 476 -11.29 -2.27 -5.95
CA ASN A 476 -10.00 -2.91 -6.22
C ASN A 476 -9.50 -2.69 -7.66
N ARG A 477 -10.40 -2.56 -8.63
CA ARG A 477 -10.06 -2.37 -10.05
C ARG A 477 -9.68 -0.91 -10.31
N LEU A 478 -10.43 0.04 -9.77
CA LEU A 478 -10.06 1.46 -9.80
C LEU A 478 -8.75 1.72 -9.04
N TYR A 479 -8.54 1.05 -7.90
CA TYR A 479 -7.28 1.08 -7.16
C TYR A 479 -6.11 0.59 -8.04
N ALA A 480 -6.20 -0.61 -8.61
CA ALA A 480 -5.15 -1.18 -9.45
C ALA A 480 -4.87 -0.32 -10.70
N MET A 481 -5.91 0.26 -11.33
CA MET A 481 -5.73 1.19 -12.45
C MET A 481 -5.03 2.49 -12.05
N PHE A 482 -5.24 3.01 -10.84
CA PHE A 482 -4.75 4.34 -10.44
C PHE A 482 -3.42 4.30 -9.67
N TYR A 483 -3.30 3.40 -8.68
CA TYR A 483 -2.10 3.23 -7.83
C TYR A 483 -1.14 2.16 -8.36
N GLY A 484 -1.64 1.19 -9.14
CA GLY A 484 -0.83 0.14 -9.78
C GLY A 484 -0.21 0.54 -11.12
N SER A 485 -0.36 1.80 -11.53
CA SER A 485 0.21 2.35 -12.76
C SER A 485 0.72 3.78 -12.53
N ASP A 486 1.41 4.35 -13.52
CA ASP A 486 1.91 5.73 -13.47
C ASP A 486 0.78 6.81 -13.43
N SER A 487 -0.50 6.39 -13.42
CA SER A 487 -1.66 7.29 -13.37
C SER A 487 -1.69 8.18 -12.12
N LEU A 488 -1.16 7.73 -10.97
CA LEU A 488 -1.00 8.57 -9.78
C LEU A 488 -0.04 9.75 -10.04
N GLU A 489 1.04 9.52 -10.79
CA GLU A 489 2.04 10.55 -11.09
C GLU A 489 1.50 11.65 -12.01
N MET A 490 0.42 11.38 -12.77
CA MET A 490 -0.26 12.41 -13.57
C MET A 490 -0.79 13.58 -12.72
N LEU A 491 -0.99 13.39 -11.41
CA LEU A 491 -1.31 14.49 -10.50
C LEU A 491 -0.22 15.55 -10.42
N LEU A 492 1.06 15.17 -10.59
CA LEU A 492 2.18 16.13 -10.63
C LEU A 492 2.04 17.11 -11.81
N THR A 493 1.53 16.63 -12.95
CA THR A 493 1.21 17.49 -14.11
C THR A 493 0.09 18.49 -13.80
N VAL A 494 -0.90 18.10 -12.98
CA VAL A 494 -1.96 19.01 -12.54
C VAL A 494 -1.42 20.01 -11.52
N PHE A 495 -0.59 19.58 -10.56
CA PHE A 495 0.05 20.46 -9.57
C PHE A 495 1.00 21.49 -10.20
N ALA A 496 1.62 21.15 -11.33
CA ALA A 496 2.44 22.07 -12.13
C ALA A 496 1.63 23.20 -12.81
N SER A 497 0.29 23.12 -12.84
CA SER A 497 -0.56 24.21 -13.36
C SER A 497 -0.51 25.44 -12.44
N PRO A 498 -0.34 26.66 -12.97
CA PRO A 498 -0.34 27.88 -12.16
C PRO A 498 -1.69 28.19 -11.49
N LYS A 499 -2.77 27.51 -11.90
CA LYS A 499 -4.10 27.56 -11.26
C LYS A 499 -4.29 26.52 -10.16
N CYS A 500 -3.33 25.61 -9.94
CA CYS A 500 -3.45 24.56 -8.94
C CYS A 500 -3.02 25.08 -7.56
N HIS A 501 -3.98 25.14 -6.63
CA HIS A 501 -3.79 25.64 -5.29
C HIS A 501 -3.32 24.52 -4.34
N VAL A 502 -2.02 24.23 -4.35
CA VAL A 502 -1.40 23.28 -3.41
C VAL A 502 -1.28 23.92 -2.02
N THR A 503 -2.35 23.75 -1.23
CA THR A 503 -2.54 24.37 0.09
C THR A 503 -2.81 23.32 1.17
N HIS A 504 -3.04 23.74 2.41
CA HIS A 504 -3.39 22.84 3.52
C HIS A 504 -4.68 22.03 3.28
N HIS A 505 -5.65 22.54 2.51
CA HIS A 505 -6.84 21.76 2.12
C HIS A 505 -6.46 20.55 1.25
N LEU A 506 -5.51 20.72 0.33
CA LEU A 506 -5.04 19.64 -0.53
C LEU A 506 -4.27 18.61 0.32
N LEU A 507 -3.40 19.08 1.21
CA LEU A 507 -2.67 18.23 2.15
C LEU A 507 -3.62 17.44 3.08
N GLU A 508 -4.67 18.06 3.62
CA GLU A 508 -5.68 17.39 4.45
C GLU A 508 -6.31 16.20 3.69
N VAL A 509 -6.77 16.44 2.46
CA VAL A 509 -7.37 15.40 1.62
C VAL A 509 -6.38 14.27 1.33
N VAL A 510 -5.12 14.59 1.02
CA VAL A 510 -4.08 13.59 0.77
C VAL A 510 -3.76 12.79 2.04
N LEU A 511 -3.68 13.41 3.21
CA LEU A 511 -3.43 12.72 4.48
C LEU A 511 -4.62 11.83 4.90
N ASN A 512 -5.85 12.31 4.72
CA ASN A 512 -7.06 11.53 5.02
C ASN A 512 -7.19 10.30 4.09
N GLU A 513 -6.75 10.40 2.84
CA GLU A 513 -6.73 9.24 1.93
C GLU A 513 -5.48 8.35 2.08
N ALA A 514 -4.38 8.87 2.62
CA ALA A 514 -3.18 8.09 2.95
C ALA A 514 -3.34 7.27 4.25
N CYS A 515 -4.09 7.77 5.23
CA CYS A 515 -4.14 7.24 6.59
C CYS A 515 -5.45 6.50 6.92
N SER A 516 -5.45 5.73 8.01
CA SER A 516 -6.65 5.07 8.56
C SER A 516 -7.62 6.01 9.27
N SER A 517 -7.11 7.15 9.75
CA SER A 517 -7.84 8.19 10.47
C SER A 517 -7.15 9.55 10.25
N PRO A 518 -7.82 10.68 10.51
CA PRO A 518 -7.23 12.00 10.30
C PRO A 518 -5.94 12.23 11.11
N VAL A 519 -5.00 12.91 10.46
CA VAL A 519 -3.77 13.47 11.06
C VAL A 519 -3.82 15.00 11.09
N LEU A 520 -4.55 15.57 10.12
CA LEU A 520 -4.79 16.99 9.92
C LEU A 520 -6.31 17.19 9.77
N SER A 521 -6.84 18.28 10.33
CA SER A 521 -8.24 18.68 10.17
C SER A 521 -8.31 20.18 9.85
N VAL A 522 -9.14 20.56 8.88
CA VAL A 522 -9.33 21.95 8.45
C VAL A 522 -10.80 22.34 8.63
N SER A 523 -11.06 23.45 9.32
CA SER A 523 -12.40 23.94 9.63
C SER A 523 -12.52 25.43 9.34
N GLY A 524 -12.92 25.75 8.10
CA GLY A 524 -12.81 27.11 7.58
C GLY A 524 -11.34 27.51 7.48
N ASP A 525 -10.95 28.56 8.18
CA ASP A 525 -9.56 29.05 8.22
C ASP A 525 -8.72 28.39 9.33
N SER A 526 -9.32 27.58 10.23
CA SER A 526 -8.57 26.90 11.29
C SER A 526 -7.98 25.57 10.80
N VAL A 527 -6.71 25.33 11.12
CA VAL A 527 -5.97 24.12 10.74
C VAL A 527 -5.43 23.48 12.01
N HIS A 528 -5.76 22.22 12.24
CA HIS A 528 -5.43 21.49 13.47
C HIS A 528 -4.66 20.20 13.17
N LEU A 529 -3.44 20.10 13.70
CA LEU A 529 -2.58 18.92 13.60
C LEU A 529 -2.74 18.05 14.85
N LEU A 530 -3.07 16.77 14.66
CA LEU A 530 -3.21 15.79 15.74
C LEU A 530 -1.87 15.12 16.06
N ALA A 531 -1.05 15.75 16.93
CA ALA A 531 0.28 15.23 17.26
C ALA A 531 0.25 13.88 18.00
N ARG A 532 -0.86 13.56 18.69
CA ARG A 532 -1.14 12.26 19.32
C ARG A 532 -2.15 11.40 18.56
N THR A 533 -2.17 11.48 17.23
CA THR A 533 -2.99 10.56 16.40
C THR A 533 -2.55 9.10 16.55
N ASP A 534 -3.48 8.14 16.46
CA ASP A 534 -3.14 6.71 16.35
C ASP A 534 -3.28 6.20 14.90
N ALA A 535 -3.27 7.14 13.94
CA ALA A 535 -3.40 6.87 12.52
C ALA A 535 -2.32 5.94 11.96
N VAL A 536 -2.76 5.05 11.10
CA VAL A 536 -1.90 4.10 10.39
C VAL A 536 -1.72 4.58 8.96
N LEU A 537 -0.48 4.61 8.48
CA LEU A 537 -0.19 4.90 7.08
C LEU A 537 -0.56 3.69 6.22
N LEU A 538 -1.65 3.80 5.48
CA LEU A 538 -2.16 2.72 4.63
C LEU A 538 -1.63 2.85 3.19
N GLU A 539 -1.63 4.07 2.64
CA GLU A 539 -1.17 4.36 1.29
C GLU A 539 0.07 5.29 1.28
N PRO A 540 1.29 4.74 1.34
CA PRO A 540 2.52 5.53 1.39
C PRO A 540 2.88 6.20 0.05
N ALA A 541 2.32 5.77 -1.09
CA ALA A 541 2.58 6.41 -2.39
C ALA A 541 2.09 7.87 -2.41
N LEU A 542 1.05 8.19 -1.64
CA LEU A 542 0.56 9.56 -1.46
C LEU A 542 1.55 10.47 -0.70
N PHE A 543 2.34 9.92 0.23
CA PHE A 543 3.44 10.67 0.87
C PHE A 543 4.58 10.93 -0.12
N VAL A 544 4.93 9.94 -0.94
CA VAL A 544 5.92 10.08 -2.02
C VAL A 544 5.47 11.10 -3.07
N LEU A 545 4.19 11.12 -3.44
CA LEU A 545 3.60 12.11 -4.35
C LEU A 545 3.80 13.55 -3.83
N MET A 546 3.57 13.78 -2.54
CA MET A 546 3.79 15.10 -1.92
C MET A 546 5.27 15.51 -1.96
N LEU A 547 6.20 14.59 -1.72
CA LEU A 547 7.64 14.87 -1.84
C LEU A 547 8.08 15.14 -3.28
N LYS A 548 7.53 14.40 -4.27
CA LYS A 548 7.73 14.71 -5.69
C LYS A 548 7.16 16.10 -6.07
N ALA A 549 6.13 16.55 -5.36
CA ALA A 549 5.51 17.87 -5.51
C ALA A 549 6.10 18.98 -4.61
N TRP A 550 7.26 18.77 -3.96
CA TRP A 550 7.78 19.65 -2.90
C TRP A 550 7.83 21.15 -3.26
N ARG A 551 8.09 21.47 -4.53
CA ARG A 551 8.18 22.85 -5.05
C ARG A 551 6.90 23.64 -4.82
N HIS A 552 5.75 22.97 -4.89
CA HIS A 552 4.44 23.57 -4.68
C HIS A 552 4.06 23.63 -3.19
N LEU A 553 4.62 22.76 -2.36
CA LEU A 553 4.40 22.76 -0.92
C LEU A 553 5.10 23.91 -0.20
N ASP A 554 6.19 24.45 -0.76
CA ASP A 554 6.97 25.52 -0.12
C ASP A 554 6.45 26.94 -0.43
N THR A 555 5.57 27.10 -1.43
CA THR A 555 5.06 28.42 -1.85
C THR A 555 4.03 29.03 -0.88
N THR A 556 3.19 28.18 -0.29
CA THR A 556 2.04 28.63 0.51
C THR A 556 2.39 28.60 1.99
N GLN A 557 2.28 29.74 2.66
CA GLN A 557 2.42 29.84 4.11
C GLN A 557 1.08 29.55 4.80
N VAL A 558 1.12 28.76 5.87
CA VAL A 558 -0.05 28.32 6.65
C VAL A 558 0.23 28.55 8.13
N THR A 559 -0.82 28.88 8.89
CA THR A 559 -0.81 28.86 10.35
C THR A 559 -1.66 27.68 10.81
N TRP A 560 -1.18 26.89 11.77
CA TRP A 560 -1.91 25.73 12.31
C TRP A 560 -1.68 25.59 13.81
N ASP A 561 -2.65 25.02 14.50
CA ASP A 561 -2.52 24.67 15.91
C ASP A 561 -2.13 23.20 16.05
N ILE A 562 -1.20 22.90 16.97
CA ILE A 562 -0.88 21.51 17.32
C ILE A 562 -1.71 21.09 18.53
N ASP A 563 -2.55 20.07 18.35
CA ASP A 563 -3.24 19.38 19.45
C ASP A 563 -2.37 18.24 20.00
N TYR A 564 -2.00 18.39 21.28
CA TYR A 564 -1.24 17.39 22.04
C TYR A 564 -2.12 16.44 22.87
N GLY A 565 -3.45 16.42 22.67
CA GLY A 565 -4.38 15.46 23.28
C GLY A 565 -4.62 15.68 24.77
N GLY A 566 -4.49 16.91 25.27
CA GLY A 566 -4.68 17.26 26.67
C GLY A 566 -6.14 17.55 27.01
N GLY A 567 -6.85 16.60 27.61
CA GLY A 567 -8.17 16.83 28.20
C GLY A 567 -8.11 17.88 29.32
N GLY A 568 -9.18 18.66 29.47
CA GLY A 568 -9.20 19.85 30.35
C GLY A 568 -8.87 19.56 31.81
N GLY A 569 -7.71 20.05 32.26
CA GLY A 569 -7.46 20.35 33.66
C GLY A 569 -8.23 21.62 34.06
N GLY A 570 -8.79 21.65 35.27
CA GLY A 570 -9.78 22.66 35.70
C GLY A 570 -9.31 24.11 35.89
N ASP A 571 -8.08 24.45 35.49
CA ASP A 571 -7.58 25.82 35.49
C ASP A 571 -7.82 26.44 34.11
N GLY A 572 -8.81 27.34 34.02
CA GLY A 572 -9.35 27.87 32.77
C GLY A 572 -8.44 28.84 32.00
N ASN A 573 -7.20 28.46 31.72
CA ASN A 573 -6.23 29.28 31.00
C ASN A 573 -5.43 28.47 29.96
N GLY A 574 -5.98 28.40 28.74
CA GLY A 574 -5.33 27.82 27.56
C GLY A 574 -5.71 26.36 27.28
N SER A 575 -6.38 26.13 26.15
CA SER A 575 -6.32 24.83 25.48
C SER A 575 -4.86 24.49 25.16
N GLY A 576 -4.51 23.20 25.16
CA GLY A 576 -3.13 22.72 24.91
C GLY A 576 -2.67 22.83 23.45
N MET A 577 -3.05 23.92 22.79
CA MET A 577 -2.90 24.20 21.38
C MET A 577 -1.82 25.26 21.18
N LEU A 578 -0.69 24.85 20.60
CA LEU A 578 0.40 25.78 20.28
C LEU A 578 0.30 26.18 18.80
N PRO A 579 0.06 27.46 18.49
CA PRO A 579 0.04 27.93 17.11
C PRO A 579 1.45 27.86 16.52
N GLN A 580 1.52 27.40 15.27
CA GLN A 580 2.71 27.28 14.45
C GLN A 580 2.47 27.97 13.12
N ARG A 581 3.54 28.36 12.44
CA ARG A 581 3.49 28.95 11.10
C ARG A 581 4.68 28.49 10.28
N GLY A 582 4.44 28.15 9.01
CA GLY A 582 5.45 27.73 8.06
C GLY A 582 4.83 27.38 6.71
N SER A 583 5.59 26.74 5.82
CA SER A 583 5.05 26.28 4.54
C SER A 583 4.22 24.99 4.67
N VAL A 584 3.49 24.62 3.62
CA VAL A 584 2.76 23.32 3.57
C VAL A 584 3.74 22.14 3.69
N LEU A 585 5.00 22.31 3.24
CA LEU A 585 6.07 21.33 3.45
C LEU A 585 6.39 21.14 4.94
N ALA A 586 6.45 22.24 5.71
CA ALA A 586 6.65 22.16 7.16
C ALA A 586 5.47 21.45 7.86
N LEU A 587 4.23 21.69 7.42
CA LEU A 587 3.03 21.00 7.92
C LEU A 587 3.01 19.50 7.56
N TRP A 588 3.50 19.14 6.37
CA TRP A 588 3.69 17.74 5.95
C TRP A 588 4.76 17.05 6.83
N LEU A 589 5.89 17.71 7.11
CA LEU A 589 6.94 17.18 8.00
C LEU A 589 6.40 16.90 9.41
N TRP A 590 5.58 17.82 9.94
CA TRP A 590 4.87 17.64 11.21
C TRP A 590 3.93 16.42 11.20
N SER A 591 3.20 16.21 10.10
CA SER A 591 2.30 15.05 9.93
C SER A 591 3.06 13.73 9.82
N ALA A 592 4.18 13.70 9.08
CA ALA A 592 5.07 12.54 9.00
C ALA A 592 5.70 12.21 10.37
N ARG A 593 6.12 13.23 11.13
CA ARG A 593 6.64 13.08 12.50
C ARG A 593 5.59 12.50 13.45
N ALA A 594 4.33 12.93 13.36
CA ALA A 594 3.25 12.44 14.21
C ALA A 594 3.03 10.91 14.06
N LEU A 595 3.25 10.35 12.86
CA LEU A 595 3.15 8.92 12.55
C LEU A 595 4.39 8.11 12.96
N LEU A 596 5.57 8.75 13.05
CA LEU A 596 6.86 8.13 13.40
C LEU A 596 7.27 8.29 14.87
N ARG A 597 6.52 9.07 15.67
CA ARG A 597 6.84 9.35 17.07
C ARG A 597 7.07 8.05 17.87
N ASP A 598 7.99 8.09 18.83
CA ASP A 598 8.40 6.91 19.61
C ASP A 598 7.23 6.30 20.42
N SER A 599 6.26 7.12 20.81
CA SER A 599 5.04 6.73 21.52
C SER A 599 3.85 6.39 20.61
N HIS A 600 4.05 6.19 19.29
CA HIS A 600 2.97 5.82 18.38
C HIS A 600 2.64 4.32 18.55
N PRO A 601 1.38 3.92 18.83
CA PRO A 601 1.05 2.50 19.07
C PRO A 601 1.34 1.62 17.85
N ARG A 602 1.30 2.20 16.64
CA ARG A 602 1.61 1.52 15.36
C ARG A 602 2.93 1.97 14.72
N ARG A 603 3.88 2.52 15.49
CA ARG A 603 5.15 3.07 14.97
C ARG A 603 5.87 2.12 14.02
N ALA A 604 5.99 0.85 14.39
CA ALA A 604 6.69 -0.17 13.60
C ALA A 604 6.07 -0.37 12.21
N PHE A 605 4.73 -0.43 12.12
CA PHE A 605 4.04 -0.57 10.84
C PHE A 605 4.11 0.71 10.00
N ASN A 606 3.97 1.89 10.62
CA ASN A 606 4.14 3.17 9.92
C ASN A 606 5.56 3.31 9.36
N HIS A 607 6.58 2.98 10.15
CA HIS A 607 7.99 2.94 9.74
C HIS A 607 8.21 1.97 8.57
N TYR A 608 7.70 0.74 8.68
CA TYR A 608 7.73 -0.26 7.62
C TYR A 608 7.12 0.26 6.31
N GLN A 609 5.91 0.82 6.36
CA GLN A 609 5.21 1.36 5.18
C GLN A 609 5.97 2.52 4.51
N MET A 610 6.57 3.41 5.31
CA MET A 610 7.40 4.49 4.77
C MET A 610 8.71 3.98 4.15
N ASN A 611 9.33 2.94 4.74
CA ASN A 611 10.54 2.32 4.18
C ASN A 611 10.26 1.57 2.87
N ARG A 612 9.15 0.82 2.81
CA ARG A 612 8.71 0.09 1.60
C ARG A 612 8.48 1.00 0.40
N ALA A 613 8.06 2.24 0.63
CA ALA A 613 7.92 3.29 -0.39
C ALA A 613 9.20 4.14 -0.60
N ALA A 614 10.33 3.75 0.00
CA ALA A 614 11.60 4.48 0.00
C ALA A 614 11.44 5.97 0.38
N LEU A 615 10.66 6.26 1.43
CA LEU A 615 10.33 7.65 1.80
C LEU A 615 11.57 8.47 2.19
N LEU A 616 12.57 7.83 2.82
CA LEU A 616 13.85 8.47 3.15
C LEU A 616 14.56 9.00 1.88
N HIS A 617 14.69 8.16 0.86
CA HIS A 617 15.29 8.54 -0.43
C HIS A 617 14.56 9.74 -1.05
N HIS A 618 13.23 9.69 -1.14
CA HIS A 618 12.42 10.77 -1.70
C HIS A 618 12.51 12.07 -0.87
N LEU A 619 12.61 11.97 0.45
CA LEU A 619 12.73 13.11 1.34
C LEU A 619 14.10 13.81 1.19
N LEU A 620 15.18 13.02 1.17
CA LEU A 620 16.54 13.52 0.94
C LEU A 620 16.68 14.08 -0.50
N LEU A 621 16.02 13.49 -1.49
CA LEU A 621 15.97 14.03 -2.87
C LEU A 621 15.25 15.38 -2.93
N ALA A 622 14.07 15.51 -2.31
CA ALA A 622 13.35 16.78 -2.24
C ALA A 622 14.19 17.86 -1.52
N CYS A 623 14.87 17.50 -0.42
CA CYS A 623 15.79 18.37 0.29
C CYS A 623 16.98 18.81 -0.59
N LYS A 624 17.58 17.88 -1.34
CA LYS A 624 18.68 18.14 -2.29
C LYS A 624 18.25 19.08 -3.40
N GLU A 625 17.10 18.84 -4.03
CA GLU A 625 16.59 19.72 -5.09
C GLU A 625 16.27 21.11 -4.55
N ARG A 626 15.69 21.20 -3.34
CA ARG A 626 15.41 22.47 -2.66
C ARG A 626 16.68 23.26 -2.35
N PHE A 627 17.75 22.58 -1.95
CA PHE A 627 19.05 23.21 -1.70
C PHE A 627 19.74 23.69 -2.98
N LEU A 628 19.64 22.92 -4.07
CA LEU A 628 20.21 23.29 -5.37
C LEU A 628 19.43 24.41 -6.07
N ASN A 629 18.17 24.63 -5.69
CA ASN A 629 17.35 25.73 -6.20
C ASN A 629 17.66 27.06 -5.47
N SER A 630 18.37 27.97 -6.14
CA SER A 630 18.79 29.25 -5.58
C SER A 630 17.67 30.18 -5.10
N ASP A 631 16.44 29.92 -5.55
CA ASP A 631 15.27 30.75 -5.22
C ASP A 631 14.64 30.33 -3.87
N CYS A 632 15.07 29.19 -3.30
CA CYS A 632 14.62 28.70 -2.00
C CYS A 632 15.55 29.19 -0.87
N GLY A 633 15.01 29.92 0.11
CA GLY A 633 15.72 30.25 1.35
C GLY A 633 15.99 29.03 2.24
N PRO A 634 16.76 29.16 3.33
CA PRO A 634 16.92 28.07 4.30
C PRO A 634 15.57 27.61 4.87
N LEU A 635 15.49 26.35 5.31
CA LEU A 635 14.33 25.89 6.08
C LEU A 635 14.29 26.66 7.42
N ASP A 636 13.09 27.00 7.90
CA ASP A 636 12.97 27.60 9.23
C ASP A 636 13.44 26.62 10.32
N PRO A 637 13.78 27.09 11.54
CA PRO A 637 14.31 26.22 12.60
C PRO A 637 13.36 25.10 13.03
N ILE A 638 12.04 25.31 12.94
CA ILE A 638 11.03 24.34 13.35
C ILE A 638 10.87 23.27 12.27
N ALA A 639 10.77 23.64 10.99
CA ALA A 639 10.81 22.70 9.87
C ALA A 639 12.12 21.91 9.83
N SER A 640 13.26 22.57 10.09
CA SER A 640 14.57 21.94 10.19
C SER A 640 14.61 20.88 11.29
N ASN A 641 14.09 21.17 12.48
CA ASN A 641 13.99 20.20 13.56
C ASN A 641 13.06 19.03 13.20
N ASN A 642 11.88 19.30 12.65
CA ASN A 642 10.96 18.24 12.24
C ASN A 642 11.53 17.36 11.11
N LEU A 643 12.34 17.90 10.20
CA LEU A 643 13.08 17.13 9.20
C LEU A 643 14.07 16.15 9.87
N VAL A 644 14.86 16.60 10.85
CA VAL A 644 15.77 15.72 11.60
C VAL A 644 15.01 14.63 12.35
N GLU A 645 13.87 14.96 12.95
CA GLU A 645 13.01 14.01 13.67
C GLU A 645 12.37 12.96 12.75
N VAL A 646 11.91 13.38 11.55
CA VAL A 646 11.40 12.45 10.53
C VAL A 646 12.51 11.55 10.01
N VAL A 647 13.69 12.07 9.71
CA VAL A 647 14.84 11.26 9.26
C VAL A 647 15.30 10.28 10.36
N ARG A 648 15.32 10.70 11.63
CA ARG A 648 15.57 9.78 12.77
C ARG A 648 14.55 8.64 12.81
N GLY A 649 13.27 8.97 12.67
CA GLY A 649 12.18 7.99 12.61
C GLY A 649 12.34 7.00 11.46
N LEU A 650 12.71 7.48 10.26
CA LEU A 650 12.90 6.65 9.07
C LEU A 650 14.15 5.77 9.11
N ILE A 651 15.27 6.26 9.65
CA ILE A 651 16.48 5.46 9.86
C ILE A 651 16.18 4.26 10.77
N GLY A 652 15.46 4.48 11.86
CA GLY A 652 15.00 3.44 12.78
C GLY A 652 16.10 2.91 13.71
N THR A 653 15.72 1.96 14.57
CA THR A 653 16.59 1.39 15.61
C THR A 653 16.32 -0.12 15.73
N PRO A 654 17.28 -1.01 15.37
CA PRO A 654 18.60 -0.70 14.80
C PRO A 654 18.50 -0.06 13.40
N PRO A 655 19.48 0.78 13.01
CA PRO A 655 19.51 1.43 11.71
C PRO A 655 19.99 0.46 10.63
N ALA A 656 19.27 0.34 9.50
CA ALA A 656 19.74 -0.47 8.38
C ALA A 656 20.86 0.26 7.64
N LEU A 657 21.93 -0.46 7.29
CA LEU A 657 23.14 0.11 6.71
C LEU A 657 22.89 0.92 5.42
N GLU A 658 21.96 0.49 4.58
CA GLU A 658 21.55 1.22 3.37
C GLU A 658 21.01 2.62 3.69
N ARG A 659 20.21 2.77 4.76
CA ARG A 659 19.65 4.07 5.17
C ARG A 659 20.72 4.98 5.77
N VAL A 660 21.73 4.41 6.43
CA VAL A 660 22.90 5.16 6.91
C VAL A 660 23.72 5.67 5.71
N ALA A 661 23.99 4.82 4.72
CA ALA A 661 24.68 5.22 3.49
C ALA A 661 23.93 6.33 2.73
N GLN A 662 22.61 6.20 2.56
CA GLN A 662 21.78 7.26 1.95
C GLN A 662 21.88 8.61 2.67
N LEU A 663 21.96 8.60 4.02
CA LEU A 663 22.17 9.83 4.80
C LEU A 663 23.59 10.39 4.62
N CYS A 664 24.61 9.53 4.62
CA CYS A 664 26.00 9.92 4.35
C CYS A 664 26.16 10.58 2.98
N ASP A 665 25.67 9.93 1.91
CA ASP A 665 25.73 10.44 0.54
C ASP A 665 25.02 11.79 0.39
N PHE A 666 23.86 11.95 1.03
CA PHE A 666 23.16 13.22 1.09
C PHE A 666 23.99 14.30 1.81
N LEU A 667 24.53 13.99 3.00
CA LEU A 667 25.31 14.95 3.77
C LEU A 667 26.58 15.38 3.04
N LEU A 668 27.33 14.44 2.45
CA LEU A 668 28.52 14.75 1.63
C LEU A 668 28.23 15.73 0.50
N LEU A 669 27.10 15.54 -0.20
CA LEU A 669 26.67 16.42 -1.28
C LEU A 669 26.31 17.84 -0.81
N MET A 670 25.85 17.98 0.43
CA MET A 670 25.36 19.23 1.01
C MET A 670 26.47 20.07 1.66
N HIS A 671 27.65 19.52 1.91
CA HIS A 671 28.82 20.26 2.40
C HIS A 671 29.42 21.14 1.29
N GLN A 672 30.09 22.25 1.66
CA GLN A 672 30.81 23.02 0.64
C GLN A 672 31.98 22.18 0.10
N ALA A 673 32.22 22.27 -1.20
CA ALA A 673 33.40 21.64 -1.80
C ALA A 673 34.73 22.11 -1.16
N SER A 674 34.78 23.31 -0.56
CA SER A 674 35.94 23.78 0.22
C SER A 674 36.16 23.03 1.52
N ASP A 675 35.09 22.51 2.11
CA ASP A 675 35.06 21.88 3.42
C ASP A 675 35.25 20.36 3.26
N THR A 676 34.85 19.80 2.11
CA THR A 676 35.21 18.44 1.68
C THR A 676 36.64 18.31 1.15
N PHE A 677 37.37 19.42 0.93
CA PHE A 677 38.81 19.38 0.70
C PHE A 677 39.58 19.13 2.00
N VAL A 678 39.80 17.86 2.32
CA VAL A 678 40.78 17.43 3.34
C VAL A 678 42.17 17.88 2.89
N THR A 679 42.58 19.08 3.28
CA THR A 679 43.90 19.63 2.95
C THR A 679 45.00 18.72 3.52
N HIS A 680 46.11 18.59 2.80
CA HIS A 680 47.23 17.68 3.11
C HIS A 680 48.04 18.03 4.39
N SER A 681 47.41 18.58 5.44
CA SER A 681 48.04 18.82 6.74
C SER A 681 48.15 17.52 7.53
N ARG A 682 49.32 16.88 7.46
CA ARG A 682 49.65 15.66 8.19
C ARG A 682 49.55 15.77 9.73
N ALA A 683 49.31 16.96 10.26
CA ALA A 683 49.21 17.26 11.69
C ALA A 683 47.81 17.06 12.31
N ASN A 684 46.76 16.90 11.49
CA ASN A 684 45.38 16.75 11.96
C ASN A 684 44.85 15.30 11.92
N PHE A 685 45.70 14.31 11.59
CA PHE A 685 45.28 12.92 11.57
C PHE A 685 45.23 12.29 12.97
N TYR A 686 44.01 11.99 13.43
CA TYR A 686 43.78 10.96 14.45
C TYR A 686 43.52 9.61 13.76
N PHE A 687 44.59 8.90 13.41
CA PHE A 687 44.48 7.46 13.17
C PHE A 687 44.77 6.70 14.45
N LEU A 688 43.86 5.79 14.81
CA LEU A 688 44.17 4.66 15.68
C LEU A 688 45.20 3.79 14.95
N LEU A 689 46.47 3.90 15.37
CA LEU A 689 47.54 3.04 14.88
C LEU A 689 47.32 1.61 15.40
N THR A 690 46.77 0.73 14.56
CA THR A 690 47.06 -0.70 14.67
C THR A 690 48.39 -1.00 13.97
N SER A 691 49.14 -1.96 14.50
CA SER A 691 50.58 -2.13 14.29
C SER A 691 51.01 -2.75 12.96
N GLU A 692 50.13 -2.82 11.95
CA GLU A 692 50.30 -3.72 10.78
C GLU A 692 50.56 -3.01 9.44
N THR A 693 50.54 -1.67 9.38
CA THR A 693 50.62 -0.90 8.11
C THR A 693 51.98 -0.23 7.84
N GLN A 694 53.07 -0.73 8.43
CA GLN A 694 54.41 -0.14 8.28
C GLN A 694 55.19 -0.61 7.02
N GLU A 695 54.61 -1.49 6.19
CA GLU A 695 55.25 -2.04 5.00
C GLU A 695 54.48 -1.69 3.72
N MET A 696 54.84 -0.57 3.06
CA MET A 696 54.91 -0.50 1.58
C MET A 696 55.48 0.82 1.05
N SER A 697 56.23 0.70 -0.05
CA SER A 697 56.62 1.77 -0.99
C SER A 697 57.76 2.72 -0.59
N GLU A 698 58.98 2.18 -0.52
CA GLU A 698 60.15 2.89 -1.03
C GLU A 698 60.30 2.64 -2.54
N PHE A 699 60.32 3.71 -3.33
CA PHE A 699 61.09 3.81 -4.59
C PHE A 699 61.44 5.29 -4.78
N GLY A 700 62.66 5.70 -5.10
CA GLY A 700 63.81 4.86 -5.50
C GLY A 700 64.70 5.58 -6.50
N SER A 701 65.13 6.80 -6.15
CA SER A 701 66.38 7.45 -6.55
C SER A 701 67.14 7.04 -7.83
N SER A 702 67.53 8.04 -8.63
CA SER A 702 68.92 8.45 -8.98
C SER A 702 68.92 9.17 -10.35
N ALA A 703 69.89 9.98 -10.80
CA ALA A 703 71.27 10.31 -10.42
C ALA A 703 71.59 11.76 -10.95
N ARG A 704 72.76 12.41 -10.85
CA ARG A 704 74.06 12.13 -10.18
C ARG A 704 74.81 13.47 -9.99
N ARG A 705 75.30 13.71 -8.78
CA ARG A 705 76.52 14.47 -8.38
C ARG A 705 77.16 15.47 -9.39
N ARG A 706 77.24 16.74 -8.96
CA ARG A 706 78.53 17.45 -8.84
C ARG A 706 78.49 18.53 -7.74
N ALA A 707 79.46 18.48 -6.82
CA ALA A 707 79.83 19.61 -5.95
C ALA A 707 81.04 20.34 -6.60
N SER A 708 81.55 21.51 -6.20
CA SER A 708 81.45 22.33 -4.99
C SER A 708 82.05 23.72 -5.27
N ARG A 709 81.58 24.77 -4.57
CA ARG A 709 82.19 26.11 -4.24
C ARG A 709 81.08 27.19 -4.34
N ARG A 710 80.56 27.78 -3.26
CA ARG A 710 81.11 28.53 -2.10
C ARG A 710 81.45 30.00 -2.44
N SER A 711 80.87 30.91 -1.65
CA SER A 711 81.03 32.38 -1.66
C SER A 711 80.38 33.12 -2.84
N ARG A 712 79.93 34.39 -2.71
CA ARG A 712 80.12 35.34 -1.58
C ARG A 712 78.97 36.36 -1.47
N ARG A 713 78.90 36.98 -0.28
CA ARG A 713 78.12 38.19 0.07
C ARG A 713 78.18 39.32 -0.98
N ARG A 714 77.05 39.98 -1.24
CA ARG A 714 76.70 41.40 -0.93
C ARG A 714 75.36 41.70 -1.65
N ALA A 715 74.34 42.26 -1.00
CA ALA A 715 74.18 43.57 -0.35
C ALA A 715 73.87 44.69 -1.37
N GLU A 716 73.01 45.63 -0.93
CA GLU A 716 72.65 46.89 -1.63
C GLU A 716 71.92 46.70 -3.00
N GLU A 717 70.89 47.44 -3.42
CA GLU A 717 69.97 48.48 -2.89
C GLU A 717 68.59 48.21 -3.56
N ARG A 718 67.41 48.42 -2.95
CA ARG A 718 66.72 49.68 -2.59
C ARG A 718 66.36 50.59 -3.81
N PRO A 719 65.25 51.36 -3.75
CA PRO A 719 64.00 50.86 -4.35
C PRO A 719 63.34 51.84 -5.34
N SER A 720 62.32 51.38 -6.06
CA SER A 720 61.38 52.27 -6.75
C SER A 720 60.54 53.04 -5.74
N ALA A 721 60.41 54.35 -5.99
CA ALA A 721 59.36 55.26 -5.53
C ALA A 721 59.30 55.47 -3.99
N SER A 722 59.56 56.66 -3.43
CA SER A 722 58.87 57.93 -3.68
C SER A 722 57.34 57.80 -3.65
N SER A 723 56.60 58.53 -2.82
CA SER A 723 56.96 59.55 -1.84
C SER A 723 55.66 59.99 -1.15
N THR A 724 55.77 60.57 0.06
CA THR A 724 55.01 61.75 0.56
C THR A 724 53.55 61.94 0.10
N SER A 725 52.59 62.23 0.99
CA SER A 725 52.55 63.44 1.86
C SER A 725 51.43 63.29 2.91
N ALA A 726 51.56 63.73 4.17
CA ALA A 726 51.40 65.11 4.69
C ALA A 726 49.98 65.69 4.49
N GLU A 727 49.37 66.32 5.52
CA GLU A 727 49.31 67.78 5.76
C GLU A 727 48.70 68.05 7.18
N ASP A 728 48.60 69.27 7.73
CA ASP A 728 49.60 70.25 8.18
C ASP A 728 48.90 71.16 9.24
N ALA A 729 49.59 71.63 10.30
CA ALA A 729 49.03 72.14 11.58
C ALA A 729 48.54 71.04 12.55
N ASP A 730 49.35 70.56 13.52
CA ASP A 730 50.82 70.67 13.60
C ASP A 730 51.52 69.32 13.27
N ALA A 731 50.92 68.26 12.71
CA ALA A 731 49.90 68.16 11.65
C ALA A 731 48.53 67.52 12.08
N ARG A 732 47.68 67.13 11.11
CA ARG A 732 46.21 66.89 11.27
C ARG A 732 45.76 65.44 11.45
N ASP A 733 44.49 65.33 11.86
CA ASP A 733 43.47 64.26 11.75
C ASP A 733 43.81 62.75 11.57
N SER A 734 43.44 61.97 12.61
CA SER A 734 42.68 60.66 12.61
C SER A 734 43.31 59.21 12.51
N ASP A 735 43.15 58.44 13.62
CA ASP A 735 42.72 57.01 13.90
C ASP A 735 43.31 55.64 13.36
N ARG A 736 43.57 54.72 14.34
CA ARG A 736 43.34 53.21 14.49
C ARG A 736 44.12 52.04 13.81
N MET A 737 44.95 51.35 14.62
CA MET A 737 44.96 49.90 15.08
C MET A 737 44.69 48.65 14.17
N ASP A 738 45.65 47.68 14.09
CA ASP A 738 45.43 46.19 14.12
C ASP A 738 46.75 45.39 14.35
N SER A 739 46.70 44.15 14.90
CA SER A 739 47.88 43.31 15.21
C SER A 739 47.62 41.79 15.39
N SER A 740 48.06 40.91 14.46
CA SER A 740 48.14 39.44 14.70
C SER A 740 48.96 38.63 13.65
N VAL A 741 50.28 38.86 13.49
CA VAL A 741 51.12 38.09 12.52
C VAL A 741 52.47 37.58 13.09
N GLU A 742 52.86 37.95 14.31
CA GLU A 742 54.22 37.69 14.83
C GLU A 742 54.49 36.23 15.24
N SER A 743 53.47 35.50 15.72
CA SER A 743 53.66 34.23 16.46
C SER A 743 54.02 33.00 15.60
N THR A 744 53.75 33.01 14.29
CA THR A 744 53.92 31.82 13.41
C THR A 744 55.33 31.64 12.84
N LYS A 745 56.21 32.64 12.96
CA LYS A 745 57.57 32.59 12.39
C LYS A 745 58.60 31.95 13.32
N GLN A 746 58.46 32.08 14.64
CA GLN A 746 59.43 31.53 15.60
C GLN A 746 59.42 29.99 15.67
N LEU A 747 58.24 29.36 15.58
CA LEU A 747 58.10 27.91 15.73
C LEU A 747 58.77 27.09 14.60
N LYS A 748 58.82 27.63 13.37
CA LYS A 748 59.51 27.01 12.23
C LYS A 748 61.05 26.97 12.38
N GLY A 749 61.63 27.78 13.26
CA GLY A 749 63.08 27.82 13.48
C GLY A 749 63.62 26.60 14.25
N ILE A 750 62.87 26.14 15.25
CA ILE A 750 63.31 25.08 16.17
C ILE A 750 63.30 23.71 15.49
N ILE A 751 62.25 23.42 14.71
CA ILE A 751 62.03 22.13 14.03
C ILE A 751 63.15 21.79 13.04
N ASN A 752 63.65 22.79 12.30
CA ASN A 752 64.73 22.61 11.32
C ASN A 752 66.09 22.27 11.95
N MET A 753 66.24 22.43 13.28
CA MET A 753 67.50 22.16 13.97
C MET A 753 67.69 20.67 14.28
N HIS A 754 66.64 19.96 14.71
CA HIS A 754 66.71 18.54 15.07
C HIS A 754 66.77 17.57 13.88
N ILE A 755 66.19 17.93 12.73
CA ILE A 755 66.20 17.09 11.51
C ILE A 755 67.64 16.85 10.97
N LYS A 756 68.60 17.69 11.38
CA LYS A 756 69.98 17.69 10.85
C LYS A 756 70.90 16.63 11.48
N GLU A 757 70.53 16.06 12.62
CA GLU A 757 71.44 15.18 13.39
C GLU A 757 71.27 13.67 13.08
N GLY A 758 70.08 13.22 12.65
CA GLY A 758 69.77 11.79 12.51
C GLY A 758 70.34 11.04 11.30
N ARG A 759 70.79 11.72 10.23
CA ARG A 759 71.14 11.09 8.93
C ARG A 759 72.55 10.47 8.86
N LYS A 760 73.02 9.80 9.92
CA LYS A 760 74.44 9.40 10.04
C LYS A 760 74.76 7.90 10.11
N HIS A 761 73.79 6.99 9.98
CA HIS A 761 74.06 5.55 9.94
C HIS A 761 73.44 4.78 8.76
N ASN A 762 74.36 4.19 8.00
CA ASN A 762 74.31 2.90 7.28
C ASN A 762 73.60 2.79 5.90
N LEU A 763 74.28 2.02 5.03
CA LEU A 763 73.98 1.68 3.64
C LEU A 763 74.55 0.28 3.35
N SER A 764 73.72 -0.69 2.96
CA SER A 764 74.05 -2.00 2.34
C SER A 764 72.74 -2.80 2.21
N SER A 765 72.41 -3.58 1.17
CA SER A 765 73.12 -4.00 -0.06
C SER A 765 72.18 -4.82 -0.98
N THR A 766 72.31 -4.71 -2.33
CA THR A 766 72.06 -5.73 -3.41
C THR A 766 70.74 -6.55 -3.45
N SER A 767 70.11 -6.95 -4.57
CA SER A 767 70.52 -7.18 -5.98
C SER A 767 69.31 -7.36 -6.94
N GLU A 768 69.47 -7.05 -8.24
CA GLU A 768 69.12 -7.83 -9.48
C GLU A 768 67.76 -8.61 -9.60
N ASN A 769 67.03 -8.72 -10.74
CA ASN A 769 67.28 -8.38 -12.16
C ASN A 769 65.98 -8.43 -13.03
N SER A 770 66.07 -8.06 -14.33
CA SER A 770 65.18 -8.37 -15.49
C SER A 770 63.76 -7.72 -15.54
N ASP A 771 63.20 -7.32 -16.70
CA ASP A 771 63.76 -7.21 -18.07
C ASP A 771 63.05 -6.17 -18.96
N THR A 772 63.81 -5.66 -19.93
CA THR A 772 63.53 -5.08 -21.28
C THR A 772 62.09 -5.04 -21.85
N THR A 773 61.67 -4.17 -22.80
CA THR A 773 62.11 -2.88 -23.42
C THR A 773 61.04 -2.50 -24.46
N THR A 774 60.67 -1.22 -24.61
CA THR A 774 60.23 -0.65 -25.91
C THR A 774 60.52 0.84 -25.93
N ASP A 775 61.14 1.32 -27.01
CA ASP A 775 61.57 2.70 -27.16
C ASP A 775 60.47 3.67 -27.64
N LEU A 776 60.73 4.90 -27.23
CA LEU A 776 60.08 6.20 -27.38
C LEU A 776 59.88 6.76 -28.81
N ASP A 777 59.28 7.96 -28.81
CA ASP A 777 59.40 9.10 -29.76
C ASP A 777 58.35 9.26 -30.90
N ASP A 778 57.77 10.45 -31.17
CA ASP A 778 57.73 11.74 -30.42
C ASP A 778 56.67 12.74 -31.00
N VAL A 779 56.39 13.84 -30.29
CA VAL A 779 55.81 15.17 -30.67
C VAL A 779 54.37 15.27 -31.26
N THR A 780 53.46 16.02 -30.61
CA THR A 780 52.96 17.37 -31.04
C THR A 780 51.75 17.93 -30.26
N THR A 781 51.97 19.11 -29.63
CA THR A 781 51.03 20.23 -29.37
C THR A 781 49.54 19.99 -29.04
N THR A 782 49.07 20.59 -27.94
CA THR A 782 48.17 21.78 -28.00
C THR A 782 48.02 22.50 -26.66
N THR A 783 48.07 23.84 -26.71
CA THR A 783 47.64 24.74 -25.62
C THR A 783 46.14 25.00 -25.72
N VAL A 784 45.42 25.03 -24.59
CA VAL A 784 44.04 25.55 -24.52
C VAL A 784 43.89 26.42 -23.28
N ASP A 785 43.39 27.64 -23.47
CA ASP A 785 43.19 28.64 -22.43
C ASP A 785 42.08 28.29 -21.44
N MET A 786 42.29 28.58 -20.15
CA MET A 786 41.24 28.48 -19.13
C MET A 786 40.34 29.72 -19.16
N TYR A 787 39.06 29.53 -19.51
CA TYR A 787 37.99 30.52 -19.27
C TYR A 787 37.60 30.55 -17.76
N PRO A 788 37.91 31.61 -16.98
CA PRO A 788 37.70 31.56 -15.52
C PRO A 788 36.27 31.94 -15.09
N HIS A 789 35.52 32.66 -15.94
CA HIS A 789 34.31 33.37 -15.53
C HIS A 789 33.03 32.52 -15.41
N GLY A 790 32.94 31.36 -16.07
CA GLY A 790 31.78 30.45 -15.95
C GLY A 790 31.75 29.70 -14.62
N LEU A 791 32.86 29.01 -14.31
CA LEU A 791 33.04 28.20 -13.11
C LEU A 791 32.92 29.01 -11.82
N TYR A 792 33.47 30.23 -11.77
CA TYR A 792 33.38 31.09 -10.59
C TYR A 792 31.93 31.48 -10.26
N ASN A 793 31.07 31.70 -11.26
CA ASN A 793 29.66 32.03 -11.04
C ASN A 793 28.81 30.80 -10.67
N GLN A 794 29.12 29.62 -11.21
CA GLN A 794 28.53 28.36 -10.73
C GLN A 794 28.93 28.08 -9.27
N GLN A 795 30.22 28.21 -8.93
CA GLN A 795 30.68 28.09 -7.55
C GLN A 795 30.06 29.15 -6.63
N ARG A 796 29.82 30.38 -7.09
CA ARG A 796 29.11 31.40 -6.28
C ARG A 796 27.64 31.06 -6.01
N ARG A 797 26.97 30.38 -6.95
CA ARG A 797 25.60 29.86 -6.73
C ARG A 797 25.59 28.71 -5.73
N VAL A 798 26.55 27.79 -5.79
CA VAL A 798 26.72 26.73 -4.78
C VAL A 798 27.07 27.31 -3.40
N ARG A 799 27.90 28.35 -3.34
CA ARG A 799 28.27 29.06 -2.09
C ARG A 799 27.12 29.83 -1.42
N ALA A 800 25.95 29.95 -2.05
CA ALA A 800 24.76 30.51 -1.40
C ALA A 800 24.01 29.48 -0.54
N GLY A 801 24.19 28.17 -0.78
CA GLY A 801 23.51 27.11 -0.02
C GLY A 801 24.07 26.90 1.38
N ALA A 802 25.38 27.12 1.56
CA ALA A 802 26.09 26.95 2.83
C ALA A 802 26.36 28.31 3.53
N VAL A 803 25.38 29.21 3.48
CA VAL A 803 25.26 30.30 4.45
C VAL A 803 25.03 29.66 5.84
N PRO A 804 25.61 30.19 6.94
CA PRO A 804 25.27 29.74 8.28
C PRO A 804 23.75 29.87 8.52
N GLY A 805 23.04 28.73 8.53
CA GLY A 805 21.56 28.74 8.56
C GLY A 805 20.85 27.44 8.18
N TRP A 806 21.48 26.47 7.52
CA TRP A 806 20.87 25.14 7.31
C TRP A 806 20.99 24.26 8.57
N ALA A 807 20.31 24.66 9.64
CA ALA A 807 20.30 23.97 10.94
C ALA A 807 19.91 22.49 10.85
N ALA A 808 19.16 22.12 9.80
CA ALA A 808 18.88 20.72 9.46
C ALA A 808 20.15 19.91 9.16
N CYS A 809 21.16 20.46 8.47
CA CYS A 809 22.42 19.73 8.19
C CYS A 809 23.17 19.42 9.48
N GLU A 810 23.27 20.38 10.41
CA GLU A 810 23.89 20.16 11.73
C GLU A 810 23.14 19.09 12.53
N GLY A 811 21.81 19.17 12.60
CA GLY A 811 20.99 18.16 13.27
C GLY A 811 21.08 16.77 12.63
N LEU A 812 21.22 16.70 11.30
CA LEU A 812 21.41 15.45 10.56
C LEU A 812 22.82 14.87 10.73
N LEU A 813 23.86 15.68 10.87
CA LEU A 813 25.22 15.25 11.23
C LEU A 813 25.27 14.66 12.64
N LEU A 814 24.65 15.34 13.61
CA LEU A 814 24.51 14.83 14.98
C LEU A 814 23.74 13.50 15.00
N LEU A 815 22.65 13.41 14.24
CA LEU A 815 21.90 12.17 14.05
C LEU A 815 22.75 11.07 13.42
N LEU A 816 23.56 11.36 12.40
CA LEU A 816 24.43 10.36 11.76
C LEU A 816 25.46 9.82 12.76
N ARG A 817 26.14 10.70 13.50
CA ARG A 817 27.09 10.32 14.57
C ARG A 817 26.42 9.38 15.59
N ASP A 818 25.25 9.76 16.08
CA ASP A 818 24.52 9.00 17.10
C ASP A 818 24.02 7.65 16.54
N THR A 819 23.65 7.62 15.25
CA THR A 819 23.25 6.39 14.53
C THR A 819 24.42 5.41 14.39
N ILE A 820 25.59 5.89 13.98
CA ILE A 820 26.81 5.07 13.85
C ILE A 820 27.23 4.51 15.21
N GLY A 821 27.12 5.30 16.28
CA GLY A 821 27.45 4.86 17.65
C GLY A 821 26.53 3.77 18.23
N VAL A 822 25.43 3.42 17.54
CA VAL A 822 24.46 2.39 17.94
C VAL A 822 24.49 1.17 16.99
N LEU A 823 25.32 1.19 15.94
CA LEU A 823 25.50 0.03 15.06
C LEU A 823 26.16 -1.15 15.82
N PRO A 824 25.67 -2.39 15.65
CA PRO A 824 26.36 -3.60 16.12
C PRO A 824 27.78 -3.71 15.54
N ASP A 825 28.75 -4.21 16.31
CA ASP A 825 30.18 -4.28 15.90
C ASP A 825 30.42 -4.87 14.50
N HIS A 826 29.63 -5.87 14.10
CA HIS A 826 29.73 -6.52 12.79
C HIS A 826 29.17 -5.65 11.64
N GLU A 827 28.10 -4.89 11.87
CA GLU A 827 27.57 -3.92 10.92
C GLU A 827 28.43 -2.66 10.89
N LEU A 828 29.01 -2.25 12.02
CA LEU A 828 29.97 -1.15 12.11
C LEU A 828 31.23 -1.44 11.29
N ALA A 829 31.76 -2.66 11.36
CA ALA A 829 32.87 -3.10 10.52
C ALA A 829 32.51 -3.07 9.02
N GLN A 830 31.31 -3.49 8.64
CA GLN A 830 30.83 -3.42 7.25
C GLN A 830 30.55 -1.97 6.79
N ALA A 831 30.08 -1.11 7.69
CA ALA A 831 29.86 0.31 7.43
C ALA A 831 31.19 0.99 7.10
N VAL A 832 32.15 0.91 8.01
CA VAL A 832 33.47 1.55 7.88
C VAL A 832 34.28 0.97 6.70
N ALA A 833 34.08 -0.31 6.36
CA ALA A 833 34.79 -0.96 5.25
C ALA A 833 34.14 -0.78 3.86
N GLY A 834 32.93 -0.21 3.75
CA GLY A 834 32.22 -0.16 2.46
C GLY A 834 31.14 0.89 2.32
N ALA A 835 30.12 0.88 3.17
CA ALA A 835 28.92 1.71 2.99
C ALA A 835 29.07 3.16 3.52
N VAL A 836 30.03 3.38 4.42
CA VAL A 836 30.39 4.67 5.01
C VAL A 836 31.90 4.76 5.01
N GLN A 837 32.47 5.22 3.88
CA GLN A 837 33.92 5.31 3.70
C GLN A 837 34.57 6.15 4.83
N ALA A 838 35.72 5.72 5.34
CA ALA A 838 36.41 6.43 6.41
C ALA A 838 36.77 7.87 5.98
N GLU A 839 37.10 8.04 4.70
CA GLU A 839 37.34 9.33 4.04
C GLU A 839 36.10 10.24 4.09
N ALA A 840 34.90 9.67 3.97
CA ALA A 840 33.65 10.42 4.08
C ALA A 840 33.41 10.91 5.51
N LEU A 841 33.69 10.09 6.53
CA LEU A 841 33.57 10.51 7.93
C LEU A 841 34.59 11.59 8.30
N VAL A 842 35.80 11.54 7.74
CA VAL A 842 36.83 12.60 7.90
C VAL A 842 36.42 13.92 7.20
N VAL A 843 35.53 13.87 6.21
CA VAL A 843 34.96 15.05 5.55
C VAL A 843 33.78 15.65 6.33
N LEU A 844 33.06 14.85 7.12
CA LEU A 844 31.84 15.24 7.82
C LEU A 844 32.06 15.64 9.30
N GLY A 845 33.30 15.54 9.82
CA GLY A 845 33.66 15.80 11.23
C GLY A 845 34.71 16.89 11.41
#